data_AF-A0A8J5R397-F1
#
_entry.id   AF-A0A8J5R397-F1
#
_cell.length_a   1.000
_cell.length_b   1.000
_cell.length_c   1.000
_cell.angle_alpha   90.00
_cell.angle_beta   90.00
_cell.angle_gamma   90.00
#
_symmetry.space_group_name_H-M   'P 1'
#
loop_
_entity.id
_entity.type
_entity.pdbx_description
1 polymer ?
#
loop_
_entity_poly.entity_id
_entity_poly.type
_entity_poly.pdbx_seq_one_letter_code
_entity_poly.pdbx_strand_id
1 'polypeptide(L)'
;MKFISSVDNAWFSEEISQFLDLQDIDRILQVLKTFISRLRTLVPAAIFHYAVSNIGNKCSQPEFHLYHMHLELRWLLILFTYMRASKFTVAEMMNDLSKTLELVIDDLIYISLKIFERHSGDLRVKTPYSCSCARELWLMIQVIIEDCDQVEVSFWEYVNCALDKITPTVKSELFSVWLIYHLGILQGYSIDGVFQGSSSSRIKDNYPKIERILRGFSRHPGDIDEELKLLIPLVKKLTTEWWEFRIIIINHLWEYFPRRLEHPYLTSQGLWSLSMDRKTPLELLKQVKERIDGKDAESSYGMFLNFLGCVLKRQDGTSGKKNYWYQIKGRICSKFNKCKVQEFNEPALLNFISLFLTLGVTADVADVCTVMLNLLPPVLQPDNNSKRIILSWKGQLCVLLLYRESNLSLQPIADRFVEMVNVICCRQDEFGRSMMSTFIDTLGALVGSRGDEHLLISGWIDRYLRECPKSKIPVLLKLVLEMLTKDRRDVLATLMVNVVGCLRTMVFSGDYYEDFPKLAVEFTVQAARYKEIAESNRQEASSLFVHFTSTLKVKDARIIKNYLTGVLAHSELEGIRGIKNFNLIVIQAWFKCCIHGLDSSGEMEEIKRCVVEFDEIRQLFNQQEKEKFVKESESLISWAMALNNRRRTAQDPALDVRTRSILMNLDKWVLGPIRPETQDSELAWWIYRCLGTIFLCCGAMMHTKTHASMLLNYINKFVLIKNNEDAYLRHLSKKIFSMVILGLESANAKNDVTLFNLISDLLQTYLPLLVTESGDGFRVAESLTRCFTDSASDFSVFIVEKLAMFLKISQDNSMHKHGYLVMALINHLLDVSVAQNKKEKLANIIVLTLINYLPSNSQPTWELLQSINTRELSKIIITQVQQGIIKLQRGYHHPQNAKSLRDLSSKLTEHVKKLNQ
;
A
#
# COMPACT_ATOMS: atom_id res chain seq x y z
N MET A 1 37.85 -9.21 -58.85
CA MET A 1 38.56 -10.23 -58.03
C MET A 1 38.74 -11.55 -58.75
N LYS A 2 37.69 -12.21 -59.31
CA LYS A 2 37.88 -13.39 -60.19
C LYS A 2 38.96 -13.18 -61.27
N PHE A 3 39.05 -11.97 -61.84
CA PHE A 3 40.03 -11.65 -62.87
C PHE A 3 41.51 -11.71 -62.40
N ILE A 4 41.83 -11.58 -61.11
CA ILE A 4 43.23 -11.65 -60.66
C ILE A 4 43.62 -13.11 -60.34
N SER A 5 42.69 -13.90 -59.80
CA SER A 5 42.92 -15.32 -59.50
C SER A 5 42.66 -16.27 -60.67
N SER A 6 41.85 -15.86 -61.66
CA SER A 6 41.52 -16.66 -62.86
C SER A 6 42.29 -16.26 -64.10
N VAL A 7 43.16 -15.25 -64.02
CA VAL A 7 44.11 -14.99 -65.09
C VAL A 7 45.16 -16.08 -64.97
N ASP A 8 44.98 -17.11 -65.80
CA ASP A 8 46.02 -18.09 -66.08
C ASP A 8 47.31 -17.32 -66.36
N ASN A 9 48.38 -17.67 -65.65
CA ASN A 9 49.71 -17.07 -65.83
C ASN A 9 50.15 -17.08 -67.32
N ALA A 10 49.57 -17.94 -68.15
CA ALA A 10 49.80 -18.04 -69.58
C ALA A 10 49.21 -16.88 -70.42
N TRP A 11 47.92 -16.53 -70.27
CA TRP A 11 47.27 -15.52 -71.14
C TRP A 11 47.82 -14.11 -70.91
N PHE A 12 48.11 -13.75 -69.65
CA PHE A 12 48.68 -12.44 -69.29
C PHE A 12 50.20 -12.34 -69.49
N SER A 13 50.89 -13.48 -69.58
CA SER A 13 52.32 -13.55 -69.87
C SER A 13 52.59 -13.18 -71.32
N GLU A 14 51.81 -13.71 -72.26
CA GLU A 14 52.03 -13.50 -73.70
C GLU A 14 51.65 -12.09 -74.17
N GLU A 15 50.50 -11.53 -73.77
CA GLU A 15 50.04 -10.24 -74.32
C GLU A 15 50.78 -9.02 -73.74
N ILE A 16 51.15 -9.00 -72.44
CA ILE A 16 51.86 -7.85 -71.86
C ILE A 16 53.36 -7.88 -72.17
N SER A 17 53.99 -9.06 -72.26
CA SER A 17 55.39 -9.17 -72.69
C SER A 17 55.60 -8.75 -74.15
N GLN A 18 54.54 -8.81 -74.96
CA GLN A 18 54.54 -8.31 -76.34
C GLN A 18 54.24 -6.81 -76.47
N PHE A 19 53.61 -6.17 -75.47
CA PHE A 19 53.10 -4.78 -75.61
C PHE A 19 53.85 -3.70 -74.81
N LEU A 20 54.63 -4.04 -73.78
CA LEU A 20 55.27 -3.05 -72.90
C LEU A 20 56.68 -3.48 -72.49
N ASP A 21 57.69 -2.70 -72.90
CA ASP A 21 59.04 -2.83 -72.36
C ASP A 21 59.03 -2.47 -70.85
N LEU A 22 59.83 -3.18 -70.03
CA LEU A 22 59.90 -2.94 -68.59
C LEU A 22 60.28 -1.48 -68.26
N GLN A 23 61.07 -0.85 -69.13
CA GLN A 23 61.42 0.58 -69.01
C GLN A 23 60.22 1.52 -69.18
N ASP A 24 59.25 1.16 -70.03
CA ASP A 24 58.06 1.97 -70.24
C ASP A 24 57.09 1.85 -69.07
N ILE A 25 56.97 0.65 -68.48
CA ILE A 25 56.21 0.43 -67.24
C ILE A 25 56.81 1.25 -66.09
N ASP A 26 58.13 1.28 -65.96
CA ASP A 26 58.83 2.07 -64.94
C ASP A 26 58.61 3.58 -65.10
N ARG A 27 58.63 4.07 -66.33
CA ARG A 27 58.28 5.47 -66.63
C ARG A 27 56.83 5.78 -66.29
N ILE A 28 55.89 4.91 -66.67
CA ILE A 28 54.46 5.08 -66.36
C ILE A 28 54.24 5.08 -64.84
N LEU A 29 54.81 4.13 -64.11
CA LEU A 29 54.75 4.06 -62.65
C LEU A 29 55.32 5.33 -62.02
N GLN A 30 56.45 5.84 -62.51
CA GLN A 30 57.05 7.06 -61.99
C GLN A 30 56.16 8.29 -62.23
N VAL A 31 55.56 8.42 -63.41
CA VAL A 31 54.60 9.50 -63.73
C VAL A 31 53.37 9.41 -62.83
N LEU A 32 52.80 8.21 -62.67
CA LEU A 32 51.65 7.97 -61.81
C LEU A 32 51.96 8.31 -60.35
N LYS A 33 53.08 7.85 -59.79
CA LYS A 33 53.53 8.18 -58.43
C LYS A 33 53.66 9.70 -58.24
N THR A 34 54.22 10.40 -59.22
CA THR A 34 54.38 11.86 -59.20
C THR A 34 53.04 12.61 -59.27
N PHE A 35 52.06 12.08 -59.98
CA PHE A 35 50.72 12.66 -60.05
C PHE A 35 49.91 12.38 -58.78
N ILE A 36 49.96 11.14 -58.27
CA ILE A 36 49.17 10.69 -57.12
C ILE A 36 49.58 11.39 -55.81
N SER A 37 50.87 11.68 -55.64
CA SER A 37 51.42 12.41 -54.47
C SER A 37 50.83 13.81 -54.26
N ARG A 38 50.11 14.34 -55.26
CA ARG A 38 49.46 15.65 -55.25
C ARG A 38 48.16 15.71 -54.43
N LEU A 39 47.60 14.57 -53.99
CA LEU A 39 46.30 14.56 -53.30
C LEU A 39 46.27 15.48 -52.07
N ARG A 40 47.26 15.36 -51.19
CA ARG A 40 47.31 16.14 -49.94
C ARG A 40 47.65 17.62 -50.14
N THR A 41 48.30 17.96 -51.26
CA THR A 41 48.84 19.29 -51.51
C THR A 41 47.99 20.13 -52.48
N LEU A 42 47.27 19.49 -53.40
CA LEU A 42 46.56 20.15 -54.50
C LEU A 42 45.05 19.88 -54.54
N VAL A 43 44.54 18.86 -53.83
CA VAL A 43 43.10 18.55 -53.82
C VAL A 43 42.47 19.13 -52.54
N PRO A 44 41.57 20.13 -52.66
CA PRO A 44 40.85 20.66 -51.51
C PRO A 44 40.09 19.57 -50.76
N ALA A 45 40.21 19.53 -49.44
CA ALA A 45 39.53 18.54 -48.60
C ALA A 45 37.99 18.53 -48.78
N ALA A 46 37.42 19.66 -49.22
CA ALA A 46 35.99 19.78 -49.54
C ALA A 46 35.52 18.75 -50.59
N ILE A 47 36.40 18.37 -51.54
CA ILE A 47 36.11 17.44 -52.65
C ILE A 47 35.72 16.06 -52.14
N PHE A 48 36.30 15.61 -51.01
CA PHE A 48 35.99 14.30 -50.44
C PHE A 48 34.53 14.13 -50.01
N HIS A 49 33.79 15.24 -49.92
CA HIS A 49 32.36 15.23 -49.57
C HIS A 49 31.44 15.23 -50.80
N TYR A 50 31.96 15.51 -52.00
CA TYR A 50 31.22 15.47 -53.27
C TYR A 50 31.43 14.13 -54.02
N ALA A 51 31.88 13.10 -53.30
CA ALA A 51 32.21 11.79 -53.82
C ALA A 51 31.00 10.91 -54.18
N VAL A 52 29.76 11.36 -53.94
CA VAL A 52 28.56 10.54 -54.16
C VAL A 52 27.64 11.22 -55.16
N SER A 53 27.21 10.47 -56.16
CA SER A 53 26.19 10.89 -57.11
C SER A 53 25.28 9.72 -57.46
N ASN A 54 23.97 9.93 -57.36
CA ASN A 54 22.96 8.91 -57.71
C ASN A 54 22.95 8.59 -59.21
N ILE A 55 23.59 9.43 -60.04
CA ILE A 55 23.72 9.25 -61.49
C ILE A 55 25.12 8.74 -61.91
N GLY A 56 25.99 8.43 -60.94
CA GLY A 56 27.33 7.86 -61.18
C GLY A 56 28.17 8.70 -62.15
N ASN A 57 28.83 8.05 -63.12
CA ASN A 57 29.67 8.70 -64.13
C ASN A 57 28.93 9.70 -65.04
N LYS A 58 27.58 9.74 -65.00
CA LYS A 58 26.80 10.78 -65.69
C LYS A 58 26.77 12.10 -64.91
N CYS A 59 27.34 12.15 -63.72
CA CYS A 59 27.51 13.37 -62.93
C CYS A 59 28.29 14.41 -63.76
N SER A 60 27.87 15.67 -63.75
CA SER A 60 28.60 16.75 -64.42
C SER A 60 29.62 17.44 -63.50
N GLN A 61 29.65 17.09 -62.21
CA GLN A 61 30.52 17.74 -61.23
C GLN A 61 31.98 17.31 -61.41
N PRO A 62 32.91 18.26 -61.67
CA PRO A 62 34.33 17.95 -61.81
C PRO A 62 34.92 17.31 -60.55
N GLU A 63 34.45 17.69 -59.36
CA GLU A 63 34.88 17.18 -58.06
C GLU A 63 34.63 15.67 -57.94
N PHE A 64 33.46 15.22 -58.41
CA PHE A 64 33.10 13.81 -58.44
C PHE A 64 34.10 13.03 -59.30
N HIS A 65 34.36 13.49 -60.54
CA HIS A 65 35.25 12.80 -61.47
C HIS A 65 36.69 12.80 -61.00
N LEU A 66 37.18 13.94 -60.50
CA LEU A 66 38.55 14.08 -59.98
C LEU A 66 38.78 13.12 -58.81
N TYR A 67 37.82 12.99 -57.90
CA TYR A 67 37.91 12.07 -56.77
C TYR A 67 37.99 10.61 -57.22
N HIS A 68 37.08 10.17 -58.11
CA HIS A 68 37.05 8.78 -58.58
C HIS A 68 38.26 8.41 -59.43
N MET A 69 38.75 9.35 -60.26
CA MET A 69 40.01 9.19 -60.98
C MET A 69 41.17 8.95 -60.01
N HIS A 70 41.23 9.69 -58.91
CA HIS A 70 42.26 9.49 -57.89
C HIS A 70 42.17 8.14 -57.17
N LEU A 71 40.99 7.54 -57.01
CA LEU A 71 40.81 6.20 -56.47
C LEU A 71 41.27 5.13 -57.48
N GLU A 72 40.86 5.27 -58.74
CA GLU A 72 41.19 4.33 -59.81
C GLU A 72 42.70 4.31 -60.11
N LEU A 73 43.33 5.49 -60.21
CA LEU A 73 44.78 5.59 -60.43
C LEU A 73 45.60 4.98 -59.28
N ARG A 74 45.12 5.09 -58.04
CA ARG A 74 45.76 4.44 -56.88
C ARG A 74 45.64 2.92 -56.94
N TRP A 75 44.47 2.42 -57.33
CA TRP A 75 44.28 0.99 -57.54
C TRP A 75 45.17 0.46 -58.67
N LEU A 76 45.23 1.16 -59.80
CA LEU A 76 46.13 0.83 -60.91
C LEU A 76 47.59 0.81 -60.47
N LEU A 77 48.01 1.77 -59.65
CA LEU A 77 49.37 1.82 -59.12
C LEU A 77 49.69 0.58 -58.25
N ILE A 78 48.77 0.17 -57.37
CA ILE A 78 48.92 -1.06 -56.58
C ILE A 78 48.96 -2.28 -57.49
N LEU A 79 48.07 -2.37 -58.47
CA LEU A 79 48.01 -3.50 -59.39
C LEU A 79 49.32 -3.66 -60.18
N PHE A 80 49.84 -2.58 -60.76
CA PHE A 80 51.07 -2.64 -61.53
C PHE A 80 52.29 -2.98 -60.67
N THR A 81 52.38 -2.43 -59.45
CA THR A 81 53.48 -2.75 -58.53
C THR A 81 53.39 -4.18 -58.01
N TYR A 82 52.18 -4.69 -57.74
CA TYR A 82 51.94 -6.08 -57.36
C TYR A 82 52.28 -7.07 -58.48
N MET A 83 51.82 -6.79 -59.70
CA MET A 83 52.13 -7.58 -60.90
C MET A 83 53.64 -7.65 -61.16
N ARG A 84 54.34 -6.53 -60.96
CA ARG A 84 55.80 -6.49 -61.08
C ARG A 84 56.49 -7.31 -59.99
N ALA A 85 56.04 -7.17 -58.75
CA ALA A 85 56.63 -7.87 -57.61
C ALA A 85 56.44 -9.39 -57.69
N SER A 86 55.25 -9.85 -58.09
CA SER A 86 54.90 -11.27 -58.25
C SER A 86 55.65 -11.97 -59.39
N LYS A 87 55.96 -11.28 -60.49
CA LYS A 87 56.65 -11.88 -61.66
C LYS A 87 58.16 -12.08 -61.48
N PHE A 88 58.83 -11.19 -60.75
CA PHE A 88 60.30 -11.15 -60.73
C PHE A 88 60.92 -11.53 -59.38
N THR A 89 60.14 -11.58 -58.28
CA THR A 89 60.59 -12.03 -56.94
C THR A 89 61.93 -11.42 -56.48
N VAL A 90 62.13 -10.13 -56.70
CA VAL A 90 63.31 -9.38 -56.22
C VAL A 90 62.91 -8.57 -54.99
N ALA A 91 63.70 -8.63 -53.92
CA ALA A 91 63.45 -7.93 -52.66
C ALA A 91 63.19 -6.41 -52.84
N GLU A 92 63.86 -5.77 -53.80
CA GLU A 92 63.66 -4.36 -54.14
C GLU A 92 62.25 -4.06 -54.68
N MET A 93 61.66 -4.97 -55.45
CA MET A 93 60.31 -4.80 -56.03
C MET A 93 59.22 -5.03 -54.99
N MET A 94 59.43 -5.95 -54.05
CA MET A 94 58.56 -6.13 -52.88
C MET A 94 58.57 -4.89 -51.98
N ASN A 95 59.74 -4.26 -51.79
CA ASN A 95 59.84 -3.00 -51.07
C ASN A 95 59.06 -1.86 -51.78
N ASP A 96 59.06 -1.84 -53.11
CA ASP A 96 58.29 -0.84 -53.88
C ASP A 96 56.77 -1.04 -53.77
N LEU A 97 56.30 -2.29 -53.76
CA LEU A 97 54.89 -2.62 -53.46
C LEU A 97 54.52 -2.16 -52.05
N SER A 98 55.35 -2.49 -51.04
CA SER A 98 55.13 -2.08 -49.65
C SER A 98 55.03 -0.56 -49.50
N LYS A 99 55.92 0.21 -50.13
CA LYS A 99 55.87 1.68 -50.14
C LYS A 99 54.63 2.23 -50.84
N THR A 100 54.20 1.56 -51.92
CA THR A 100 53.00 1.94 -52.66
C THR A 100 51.74 1.70 -51.83
N LEU A 101 51.65 0.56 -51.15
CA LEU A 101 50.57 0.25 -50.21
C LEU A 101 50.54 1.25 -49.05
N GLU A 102 51.70 1.57 -48.47
CA GLU A 102 51.82 2.58 -47.41
C GLU A 102 51.30 3.95 -47.88
N LEU A 103 51.72 4.42 -49.05
CA LEU A 103 51.28 5.69 -49.63
C LEU A 103 49.76 5.75 -49.82
N VAL A 104 49.17 4.68 -50.37
CA VAL A 104 47.72 4.64 -50.62
C VAL A 104 46.94 4.56 -49.32
N ILE A 105 47.37 3.76 -48.34
CA ILE A 105 46.75 3.66 -47.02
C ILE A 105 46.84 5.00 -46.29
N ASP A 106 47.99 5.65 -46.31
CA ASP A 106 48.19 7.00 -45.76
C ASP A 106 47.16 7.97 -46.36
N ASP A 107 46.99 7.99 -47.67
CA ASP A 107 46.04 8.89 -48.35
C ASP A 107 44.58 8.57 -48.03
N LEU A 108 44.21 7.30 -47.94
CA LEU A 108 42.85 6.91 -47.56
C LEU A 108 42.53 7.26 -46.10
N ILE A 109 43.53 7.19 -45.20
CA ILE A 109 43.39 7.64 -43.81
C ILE A 109 43.22 9.16 -43.77
N TYR A 110 43.99 9.90 -44.58
CA TYR A 110 43.82 11.35 -44.70
C TYR A 110 42.40 11.73 -45.17
N ILE A 111 41.88 11.06 -46.20
CA ILE A 111 40.51 11.24 -46.67
C ILE A 111 39.51 10.95 -45.54
N SER A 112 39.67 9.82 -44.85
CA SER A 112 38.82 9.41 -43.73
C SER A 112 38.84 10.42 -42.58
N LEU A 113 40.01 11.00 -42.28
CA LEU A 113 40.18 12.03 -41.26
C LEU A 113 39.41 13.31 -41.63
N LYS A 114 39.47 13.73 -42.90
CA LYS A 114 38.68 14.88 -43.38
C LYS A 114 37.18 14.64 -43.37
N ILE A 115 36.73 13.39 -43.59
CA ILE A 115 35.33 13.00 -43.41
C ILE A 115 34.92 13.10 -41.94
N PHE A 116 35.76 12.61 -41.04
CA PHE A 116 35.55 12.63 -39.59
C PHE A 116 35.46 14.06 -39.04
N GLU A 117 36.40 14.95 -39.40
CA GLU A 117 36.45 16.35 -38.93
C GLU A 117 35.16 17.12 -39.25
N ARG A 118 34.47 16.78 -40.35
CA ARG A 118 33.20 17.44 -40.74
C ARG A 118 31.96 16.87 -40.03
N HIS A 119 31.99 15.61 -39.60
CA HIS A 119 30.79 14.87 -39.15
C HIS A 119 30.91 14.34 -37.71
N SER A 120 31.72 14.97 -36.86
CA SER A 120 32.03 14.47 -35.51
C SER A 120 30.81 14.26 -34.59
N GLY A 121 29.63 14.83 -34.92
CA GLY A 121 28.38 14.61 -34.17
C GLY A 121 27.61 13.33 -34.51
N ASP A 122 27.75 12.77 -35.72
CA ASP A 122 26.89 11.68 -36.24
C ASP A 122 27.67 10.38 -36.50
N LEU A 123 28.76 10.14 -35.78
CA LEU A 123 29.70 9.04 -36.05
C LEU A 123 29.09 7.64 -35.94
N ARG A 124 27.93 7.49 -35.30
CA ARG A 124 27.20 6.21 -35.20
C ARG A 124 26.57 5.78 -36.53
N VAL A 125 26.29 6.73 -37.43
CA VAL A 125 25.58 6.49 -38.71
C VAL A 125 26.51 6.68 -39.91
N LYS A 126 27.61 7.42 -39.74
CA LYS A 126 28.57 7.71 -40.81
C LYS A 126 29.70 6.69 -40.86
N THR A 127 30.25 6.49 -42.06
CA THR A 127 31.38 5.60 -42.34
C THR A 127 32.62 6.39 -42.77
N PRO A 128 33.84 5.83 -42.67
CA PRO A 128 35.07 6.45 -43.18
C PRO A 128 35.11 6.51 -44.71
N TYR A 129 34.20 5.82 -45.38
CA TYR A 129 34.09 5.80 -46.83
C TYR A 129 33.20 6.94 -47.31
N SER A 130 33.70 7.72 -48.26
CA SER A 130 32.93 8.76 -48.94
C SER A 130 31.94 8.19 -49.95
N CYS A 131 32.25 7.05 -50.59
CA CYS A 131 31.41 6.33 -51.54
C CYS A 131 31.69 4.80 -51.51
N SER A 132 30.92 4.01 -52.27
CA SER A 132 31.15 2.56 -52.40
C SER A 132 32.51 2.23 -53.01
N CYS A 133 32.99 3.03 -53.97
CA CYS A 133 34.30 2.81 -54.62
C CYS A 133 35.45 2.94 -53.61
N ALA A 134 35.37 3.91 -52.69
CA ALA A 134 36.37 4.06 -51.62
C ALA A 134 36.32 2.85 -50.65
N ARG A 135 35.12 2.36 -50.33
CA ARG A 135 34.94 1.15 -49.50
C ARG A 135 35.52 -0.09 -50.17
N GLU A 136 35.28 -0.26 -51.46
CA GLU A 136 35.81 -1.36 -52.26
C GLU A 136 37.33 -1.30 -52.37
N LEU A 137 37.91 -0.11 -52.55
CA LEU A 137 39.36 0.06 -52.54
C LEU A 137 39.98 -0.38 -51.21
N TRP A 138 39.39 0.02 -50.08
CA TRP A 138 39.83 -0.47 -48.75
C TRP A 138 39.76 -2.00 -48.64
N LEU A 139 38.66 -2.60 -49.08
CA LEU A 139 38.48 -4.06 -49.06
C LEU A 139 39.51 -4.77 -49.95
N MET A 140 39.74 -4.26 -51.17
CA MET A 140 40.72 -4.82 -52.10
C MET A 140 42.14 -4.74 -51.56
N ILE A 141 42.52 -3.64 -50.91
CA ILE A 141 43.82 -3.49 -50.24
C ILE A 141 43.97 -4.51 -49.11
N GLN A 142 42.94 -4.70 -48.28
CA GLN A 142 42.95 -5.72 -47.22
C GLN A 142 43.15 -7.12 -47.81
N VAL A 143 42.42 -7.47 -48.88
CA VAL A 143 42.55 -8.78 -49.54
C VAL A 143 43.96 -8.98 -50.08
N ILE A 144 44.53 -8.01 -50.81
CA ILE A 144 45.88 -8.14 -51.37
C ILE A 144 46.92 -8.37 -50.27
N ILE A 145 46.87 -7.61 -49.18
CA ILE A 145 47.84 -7.74 -48.10
C ILE A 145 47.67 -9.08 -47.36
N GLU A 146 46.44 -9.56 -47.20
CA GLU A 146 46.15 -10.80 -46.47
C GLU A 146 46.40 -12.07 -47.29
N ASP A 147 46.29 -11.99 -48.62
CA ASP A 147 46.48 -13.11 -49.57
C ASP A 147 47.92 -13.21 -50.10
N CYS A 148 48.70 -12.13 -50.05
CA CYS A 148 50.08 -12.13 -50.52
C CYS A 148 51.04 -12.64 -49.44
N ASP A 149 51.40 -13.93 -49.50
CA ASP A 149 52.37 -14.58 -48.60
C ASP A 149 53.73 -13.88 -48.52
N GLN A 150 54.09 -13.08 -49.53
CA GLN A 150 55.37 -12.37 -49.62
C GLN A 150 55.35 -11.01 -48.91
N VAL A 151 54.18 -10.49 -48.51
CA VAL A 151 54.08 -9.27 -47.72
C VAL A 151 54.20 -9.64 -46.24
N GLU A 152 55.37 -9.37 -45.65
CA GLU A 152 55.65 -9.71 -44.25
C GLU A 152 54.83 -8.87 -43.23
N VAL A 153 54.33 -7.70 -43.67
CA VAL A 153 53.64 -6.72 -42.82
C VAL A 153 52.13 -6.91 -42.92
N SER A 154 51.48 -7.04 -41.78
CA SER A 154 50.02 -7.15 -41.70
C SER A 154 49.30 -5.86 -42.09
N PHE A 155 48.05 -5.99 -42.56
CA PHE A 155 47.20 -4.82 -42.86
C PHE A 155 47.13 -3.82 -41.69
N TRP A 156 46.99 -4.34 -40.46
CA TRP A 156 46.91 -3.50 -39.28
C TRP A 156 48.21 -2.76 -38.97
N GLU A 157 49.38 -3.29 -39.31
CA GLU A 157 50.65 -2.58 -39.12
C GLU A 157 50.77 -1.36 -40.04
N TYR A 158 50.37 -1.48 -41.33
CA TYR A 158 50.29 -0.31 -42.22
C TYR A 158 49.34 0.75 -41.67
N VAL A 159 48.14 0.35 -41.26
CA VAL A 159 47.14 1.28 -40.70
C VAL A 159 47.66 1.90 -39.40
N ASN A 160 48.29 1.11 -38.53
CA ASN A 160 48.81 1.58 -37.25
C ASN A 160 49.94 2.58 -37.44
N CYS A 161 50.87 2.32 -38.37
CA CYS A 161 51.95 3.22 -38.76
C CYS A 161 51.40 4.57 -39.25
N ALA A 162 50.42 4.54 -40.16
CA ALA A 162 49.78 5.73 -40.68
C ALA A 162 49.04 6.54 -39.59
N LEU A 163 48.31 5.86 -38.70
CA LEU A 163 47.64 6.48 -37.56
C LEU A 163 48.64 7.04 -36.53
N ASP A 164 49.86 6.50 -36.43
CA ASP A 164 50.91 6.98 -35.52
C ASP A 164 51.55 8.29 -35.98
N LYS A 165 51.44 8.61 -37.28
CA LYS A 165 51.86 9.90 -37.84
C LYS A 165 50.91 11.05 -37.42
N ILE A 166 49.71 10.74 -36.93
CA ILE A 166 48.72 11.75 -36.51
C ILE A 166 49.00 12.14 -35.05
N THR A 167 49.07 13.45 -34.77
CA THR A 167 49.26 13.96 -33.40
C THR A 167 48.18 13.41 -32.46
N PRO A 168 48.57 12.78 -31.33
CA PRO A 168 47.62 12.17 -30.42
C PRO A 168 46.83 13.24 -29.67
N THR A 169 45.51 13.20 -29.83
CA THR A 169 44.50 14.02 -29.17
C THR A 169 43.26 13.15 -28.94
N VAL A 170 42.37 13.53 -28.01
CA VAL A 170 41.13 12.77 -27.76
C VAL A 170 40.32 12.55 -29.03
N LYS A 171 40.24 13.56 -29.91
CA LYS A 171 39.54 13.48 -31.19
C LYS A 171 40.24 12.56 -32.20
N SER A 172 41.57 12.60 -32.30
CA SER A 172 42.30 11.72 -33.21
C SER A 172 42.34 10.27 -32.73
N GLU A 173 42.28 10.04 -31.42
CA GLU A 173 42.12 8.71 -30.85
C GLU A 173 40.70 8.15 -31.08
N LEU A 174 39.66 8.98 -30.92
CA LEU A 174 38.28 8.62 -31.29
C LEU A 174 38.17 8.29 -32.78
N PHE A 175 38.78 9.12 -33.65
CA PHE A 175 38.89 8.85 -35.08
C PHE A 175 39.55 7.49 -35.35
N SER A 176 40.64 7.18 -34.66
CA SER A 176 41.35 5.92 -34.82
C SER A 176 40.45 4.72 -34.50
N VAL A 177 39.70 4.77 -33.38
CA VAL A 177 38.76 3.69 -33.02
C VAL A 177 37.62 3.58 -34.03
N TRP A 178 37.07 4.71 -34.47
CA TRP A 178 36.00 4.74 -35.47
C TRP A 178 36.45 4.13 -36.80
N LEU A 179 37.64 4.49 -37.28
CA LEU A 179 38.22 3.92 -38.49
C LEU A 179 38.47 2.41 -38.31
N ILE A 180 39.12 1.99 -37.22
CA ILE A 180 39.41 0.58 -36.95
C ILE A 180 38.12 -0.25 -36.90
N TYR A 181 37.05 0.26 -36.29
CA TYR A 181 35.75 -0.40 -36.26
C TYR A 181 35.23 -0.69 -37.67
N HIS A 182 35.21 0.32 -38.54
CA HIS A 182 34.71 0.15 -39.90
C HIS A 182 35.61 -0.73 -40.77
N LEU A 183 36.94 -0.59 -40.64
CA LEU A 183 37.89 -1.46 -41.34
C LEU A 183 37.81 -2.92 -40.87
N GLY A 184 37.56 -3.15 -39.57
CA GLY A 184 37.33 -4.50 -39.03
C GLY A 184 36.08 -5.17 -39.60
N ILE A 185 35.01 -4.40 -39.82
CA ILE A 185 33.78 -4.90 -40.47
C ILE A 185 34.04 -5.38 -41.90
N LEU A 186 34.97 -4.74 -42.64
CA LEU A 186 35.29 -5.14 -44.01
C LEU A 186 35.95 -6.53 -44.09
N GLN A 187 36.61 -6.98 -43.03
CA GLN A 187 37.13 -8.35 -42.96
C GLN A 187 36.01 -9.41 -42.91
N GLY A 188 34.75 -9.00 -42.72
CA GLY A 188 33.58 -9.86 -42.87
C GLY A 188 33.26 -10.28 -44.31
N TYR A 189 33.93 -9.71 -45.31
CA TYR A 189 33.82 -10.15 -46.70
C TYR A 189 34.85 -11.24 -47.01
N SER A 190 34.45 -12.28 -47.74
CA SER A 190 35.36 -13.29 -48.28
C SER A 190 36.26 -12.72 -49.38
N ILE A 191 37.26 -13.50 -49.81
CA ILE A 191 38.12 -13.19 -50.96
C ILE A 191 37.30 -13.06 -52.26
N ASP A 192 36.15 -13.74 -52.34
CA ASP A 192 35.21 -13.61 -53.46
C ASP A 192 34.30 -12.38 -53.38
N GLY A 193 34.43 -11.57 -52.32
CA GLY A 193 33.59 -10.39 -52.09
C GLY A 193 32.19 -10.71 -51.54
N VAL A 194 31.96 -11.92 -51.03
CA VAL A 194 30.68 -12.31 -50.40
C VAL A 194 30.72 -11.95 -48.91
N PHE A 195 29.69 -11.27 -48.41
CA PHE A 195 29.61 -10.92 -46.99
C PHE A 195 29.24 -12.14 -46.14
N GLN A 196 30.19 -12.59 -45.31
CA GLN A 196 30.05 -13.71 -44.36
C GLN A 196 29.86 -13.23 -42.90
N GLY A 197 29.94 -11.91 -42.66
CA GLY A 197 29.81 -11.33 -41.32
C GLY A 197 30.94 -11.76 -40.38
N SER A 198 30.64 -11.90 -39.09
CA SER A 198 31.63 -12.25 -38.06
C SER A 198 32.15 -13.70 -38.12
N SER A 199 31.64 -14.51 -39.05
CA SER A 199 32.10 -15.88 -39.28
C SER A 199 33.24 -16.00 -40.30
N SER A 200 33.63 -14.87 -40.92
CA SER A 200 34.72 -14.83 -41.90
C SER A 200 36.06 -15.23 -41.29
N SER A 201 36.80 -16.09 -41.99
CA SER A 201 38.15 -16.51 -41.61
C SER A 201 39.20 -15.41 -41.71
N ARG A 202 38.89 -14.30 -42.39
CA ARG A 202 39.81 -13.16 -42.57
C ARG A 202 39.89 -12.23 -41.37
N ILE A 203 39.01 -12.38 -40.40
CA ILE A 203 38.95 -11.48 -39.25
C ILE A 203 40.23 -11.59 -38.43
N LYS A 204 40.97 -10.48 -38.34
CA LYS A 204 42.18 -10.35 -37.52
C LYS A 204 42.01 -9.19 -36.55
N ASP A 205 42.38 -9.40 -35.29
CA ASP A 205 42.26 -8.36 -34.26
C ASP A 205 43.38 -7.30 -34.35
N ASN A 206 43.10 -6.11 -33.82
CA ASN A 206 44.08 -5.03 -33.63
C ASN A 206 44.06 -4.54 -32.17
N TYR A 207 44.09 -5.49 -31.23
CA TYR A 207 44.11 -5.18 -29.80
C TYR A 207 45.25 -4.24 -29.38
N PRO A 208 46.49 -4.38 -29.88
CA PRO A 208 47.60 -3.50 -29.45
C PRO A 208 47.30 -2.00 -29.60
N LYS A 209 46.68 -1.61 -30.72
CA LYS A 209 46.32 -0.21 -30.97
C LYS A 209 45.15 0.24 -30.10
N ILE A 210 44.09 -0.57 -29.98
CA ILE A 210 42.93 -0.27 -29.14
C ILE A 210 43.34 -0.13 -27.67
N GLU A 211 44.17 -1.02 -27.14
CA GLU A 211 44.67 -0.93 -25.76
C GLU A 211 45.51 0.33 -25.54
N ARG A 212 46.35 0.72 -26.50
CA ARG A 212 47.14 1.94 -26.42
C ARG A 212 46.23 3.18 -26.36
N ILE A 213 45.20 3.22 -27.19
CA ILE A 213 44.20 4.31 -27.19
C ILE A 213 43.45 4.35 -25.86
N LEU A 214 42.92 3.22 -25.38
CA LEU A 214 42.19 3.17 -24.11
C LEU A 214 43.06 3.59 -22.92
N ARG A 215 44.36 3.27 -22.94
CA ARG A 215 45.34 3.79 -21.95
C ARG A 215 45.50 5.31 -22.03
N GLY A 216 45.45 5.89 -23.23
CA GLY A 216 45.44 7.33 -23.48
C GLY A 216 44.24 8.00 -22.80
N PHE A 217 43.02 7.56 -23.12
CA PHE A 217 41.78 8.02 -22.48
C PHE A 217 41.83 7.87 -20.94
N SER A 218 42.36 6.77 -20.43
CA SER A 218 42.47 6.51 -18.97
C SER A 218 43.39 7.48 -18.22
N ARG A 219 44.35 8.10 -18.92
CA ARG A 219 45.32 9.04 -18.36
C ARG A 219 44.92 10.50 -18.58
N HIS A 220 43.86 10.76 -19.34
CA HIS A 220 43.45 12.10 -19.69
C HIS A 220 42.89 12.85 -18.47
N PRO A 221 43.37 14.07 -18.17
CA PRO A 221 42.96 14.82 -16.97
C PRO A 221 41.60 15.54 -17.12
N GLY A 222 41.15 15.77 -18.36
CA GLY A 222 39.92 16.52 -18.67
C GLY A 222 38.66 15.65 -18.82
N ASP A 223 37.51 16.32 -18.92
CA ASP A 223 36.23 15.68 -19.24
C ASP A 223 36.19 15.23 -20.71
N ILE A 224 35.92 13.93 -20.91
CA ILE A 224 35.90 13.25 -22.21
C ILE A 224 34.65 12.37 -22.34
N ASP A 225 33.58 12.72 -21.60
CA ASP A 225 32.34 11.93 -21.54
C ASP A 225 31.67 11.78 -22.92
N GLU A 226 31.65 12.85 -23.72
CA GLU A 226 31.08 12.85 -25.08
C GLU A 226 31.84 11.92 -26.03
N GLU A 227 33.17 11.94 -25.99
CA GLU A 227 33.98 11.03 -26.80
C GLU A 227 33.82 9.57 -26.33
N LEU A 228 33.72 9.33 -25.02
CA LEU A 228 33.46 7.99 -24.49
C LEU A 228 32.07 7.46 -24.85
N LYS A 229 31.04 8.32 -24.95
CA LYS A 229 29.70 7.96 -25.44
C LYS A 229 29.70 7.45 -26.89
N LEU A 230 30.69 7.86 -27.69
CA LEU A 230 30.87 7.39 -29.06
C LEU A 230 31.81 6.18 -29.11
N LEU A 231 32.89 6.20 -28.32
CA LEU A 231 33.91 5.16 -28.31
C LEU A 231 33.42 3.84 -27.72
N ILE A 232 32.76 3.84 -26.57
CA ILE A 232 32.38 2.61 -25.84
C ILE A 232 31.46 1.71 -26.68
N PRO A 233 30.40 2.21 -27.34
CA PRO A 233 29.57 1.39 -28.21
C PRO A 233 30.33 0.75 -29.38
N LEU A 234 31.27 1.49 -29.98
CA LEU A 234 32.09 0.99 -31.10
C LEU A 234 33.02 -0.13 -30.62
N VAL A 235 33.74 0.09 -29.51
CA VAL A 235 34.62 -0.92 -28.91
C VAL A 235 33.83 -2.14 -28.44
N LYS A 236 32.65 -1.93 -27.85
CA LYS A 236 31.75 -3.02 -27.45
C LYS A 236 31.38 -3.89 -28.65
N LYS A 237 30.85 -3.31 -29.73
CA LYS A 237 30.48 -4.09 -30.93
C LYS A 237 31.69 -4.79 -31.53
N LEU A 238 32.81 -4.08 -31.69
CA LEU A 238 34.04 -4.64 -32.23
C LEU A 238 34.52 -5.86 -31.44
N THR A 239 34.56 -5.76 -30.10
CA THR A 239 35.15 -6.80 -29.24
C THR A 239 34.18 -7.90 -28.81
N THR A 240 32.88 -7.75 -29.09
CA THR A 240 31.87 -8.73 -28.69
C THR A 240 31.13 -9.36 -29.87
N GLU A 241 31.15 -8.73 -31.05
CA GLU A 241 30.51 -9.26 -32.26
C GLU A 241 31.55 -9.66 -33.32
N TRP A 242 32.67 -8.94 -33.43
CA TRP A 242 33.67 -9.14 -34.49
C TRP A 242 34.94 -9.84 -34.02
N TRP A 243 35.52 -9.45 -32.90
CA TRP A 243 36.76 -10.04 -32.36
C TRP A 243 36.50 -10.94 -31.16
N GLU A 244 37.45 -11.83 -30.85
CA GLU A 244 37.41 -12.57 -29.58
C GLU A 244 37.67 -11.63 -28.40
N PHE A 245 36.68 -11.51 -27.52
CA PHE A 245 36.73 -10.63 -26.35
C PHE A 245 37.95 -10.88 -25.44
N ARG A 246 38.69 -9.81 -25.13
CA ARG A 246 39.77 -9.78 -24.13
C ARG A 246 39.40 -8.88 -22.94
N ILE A 247 39.49 -9.43 -21.72
CA ILE A 247 39.17 -8.73 -20.46
C ILE A 247 39.96 -7.43 -20.23
N ILE A 248 41.15 -7.32 -20.84
CA ILE A 248 42.00 -6.14 -20.76
C ILE A 248 41.29 -4.85 -21.20
N ILE A 249 40.29 -4.94 -22.09
CA ILE A 249 39.49 -3.79 -22.54
C ILE A 249 38.67 -3.21 -21.38
N ILE A 250 37.97 -4.06 -20.64
CA ILE A 250 37.19 -3.66 -19.46
C ILE A 250 38.13 -3.12 -18.38
N ASN A 251 39.30 -3.74 -18.19
CA ASN A 251 40.29 -3.27 -17.23
C ASN A 251 40.78 -1.86 -17.54
N HIS A 252 41.04 -1.53 -18.81
CA HIS A 252 41.45 -0.18 -19.19
C HIS A 252 40.33 0.84 -18.97
N LEU A 253 39.10 0.54 -19.41
CA LEU A 253 37.94 1.41 -19.16
C LEU A 253 37.71 1.62 -17.64
N TRP A 254 37.91 0.58 -16.84
CA TRP A 254 37.82 0.66 -15.38
C TRP A 254 38.94 1.48 -14.73
N GLU A 255 40.08 1.76 -15.36
CA GLU A 255 41.08 2.66 -14.75
C GLU A 255 40.65 4.14 -14.82
N TYR A 256 39.73 4.47 -15.74
CA TYR A 256 39.19 5.83 -15.92
C TYR A 256 38.07 6.15 -14.92
N PHE A 257 37.01 5.35 -14.89
CA PHE A 257 35.76 5.68 -14.17
C PHE A 257 35.92 5.88 -12.64
N PRO A 258 36.68 5.07 -11.88
CA PRO A 258 36.83 5.20 -10.44
C PRO A 258 37.34 6.56 -9.97
N ARG A 259 38.12 7.26 -10.82
CA ARG A 259 38.68 8.58 -10.51
C ARG A 259 37.63 9.69 -10.59
N ARG A 260 36.51 9.43 -11.26
CA ARG A 260 35.44 10.40 -11.52
C ARG A 260 34.11 10.03 -10.89
N LEU A 261 34.05 9.00 -10.03
CA LEU A 261 32.80 8.58 -9.40
C LEU A 261 32.13 9.72 -8.62
N GLU A 262 32.94 10.61 -8.03
CA GLU A 262 32.49 11.78 -7.25
C GLU A 262 31.92 12.92 -8.12
N HIS A 263 32.20 12.92 -9.41
CA HIS A 263 31.59 13.87 -10.32
C HIS A 263 30.30 13.27 -10.89
N PRO A 264 29.20 14.04 -10.97
CA PRO A 264 28.06 13.62 -11.77
C PRO A 264 28.54 13.48 -13.23
N TYR A 265 28.53 12.27 -13.78
CA TYR A 265 28.79 12.07 -15.21
C TYR A 265 27.77 12.93 -15.97
N LEU A 266 28.28 13.92 -16.72
CA LEU A 266 27.49 14.99 -17.34
C LEU A 266 26.26 14.43 -18.05
N THR A 267 25.13 14.54 -17.34
CA THR A 267 23.82 14.59 -17.96
C THR A 267 23.02 15.58 -17.13
N SER A 268 23.11 16.84 -17.54
CA SER A 268 22.10 17.86 -17.28
C SER A 268 20.71 17.51 -17.88
N GLN A 269 20.52 16.29 -18.41
CA GLN A 269 19.27 15.80 -19.02
C GLN A 269 18.97 14.31 -18.77
N GLY A 270 19.77 13.59 -17.99
CA GLY A 270 19.56 12.15 -17.77
C GLY A 270 18.53 11.90 -16.69
N LEU A 271 17.59 10.98 -16.94
CA LEU A 271 16.54 10.56 -15.99
C LEU A 271 17.11 10.04 -14.65
N TRP A 272 18.43 9.79 -14.60
CA TRP A 272 19.21 9.27 -13.48
C TRP A 272 19.45 10.22 -12.30
N SER A 273 19.54 11.54 -12.48
CA SER A 273 19.80 12.47 -11.35
C SER A 273 18.52 13.09 -10.79
N LEU A 274 17.52 13.35 -11.64
CA LEU A 274 16.30 14.07 -11.27
C LEU A 274 15.21 13.18 -10.61
N SER A 275 15.29 11.85 -10.72
CA SER A 275 14.22 10.93 -10.28
C SER A 275 14.58 10.01 -9.10
N MET A 276 15.83 9.99 -8.65
CA MET A 276 16.31 8.98 -7.68
C MET A 276 15.76 9.14 -6.26
N ASP A 277 15.42 10.38 -5.86
CA ASP A 277 14.73 10.63 -4.59
C ASP A 277 13.37 9.90 -4.57
N ARG A 278 12.71 9.76 -5.74
CA ARG A 278 11.41 9.10 -5.89
C ARG A 278 11.47 7.61 -6.20
N LYS A 279 12.58 7.11 -6.75
CA LYS A 279 12.69 5.71 -7.18
C LYS A 279 12.72 4.73 -6.01
N THR A 280 11.91 3.69 -6.09
CA THR A 280 11.89 2.54 -5.18
C THR A 280 13.05 1.58 -5.49
N PRO A 281 13.49 0.74 -4.53
CA PRO A 281 14.53 -0.27 -4.78
C PRO A 281 14.21 -1.19 -5.98
N LEU A 282 12.93 -1.53 -6.19
CA LEU A 282 12.49 -2.33 -7.32
C LEU A 282 12.71 -1.64 -8.68
N GLU A 283 12.43 -0.34 -8.75
CA GLU A 283 12.65 0.46 -9.96
C GLU A 283 14.14 0.60 -10.29
N LEU A 284 15.01 0.70 -9.27
CA LEU A 284 16.46 0.71 -9.47
C LEU A 284 16.94 -0.57 -10.13
N LEU A 285 16.48 -1.71 -9.61
CA LEU A 285 16.86 -3.01 -10.14
C LEU A 285 16.32 -3.23 -11.55
N LYS A 286 15.06 -2.84 -11.81
CA LYS A 286 14.45 -2.86 -13.14
C LYS A 286 15.26 -2.04 -14.14
N GLN A 287 15.67 -0.83 -13.77
CA GLN A 287 16.45 0.05 -14.63
C GLN A 287 17.82 -0.54 -14.98
N VAL A 288 18.50 -1.19 -14.02
CA VAL A 288 19.78 -1.87 -14.28
C VAL A 288 19.60 -3.00 -15.30
N LYS A 289 18.53 -3.78 -15.18
CA LYS A 289 18.22 -4.86 -16.14
C LYS A 289 17.91 -4.33 -17.53
N GLU A 290 17.05 -3.32 -17.63
CA GLU A 290 16.70 -2.68 -18.90
C GLU A 290 17.94 -2.10 -19.61
N ARG A 291 18.87 -1.51 -18.84
CA ARG A 291 20.15 -1.06 -19.36
C ARG A 291 20.98 -2.21 -19.90
N ILE A 292 21.07 -3.35 -19.21
CA ILE A 292 21.85 -4.53 -19.68
C ILE A 292 21.24 -5.11 -20.96
N ASP A 293 19.91 -5.12 -21.08
CA ASP A 293 19.18 -5.63 -22.25
C ASP A 293 19.20 -4.65 -23.44
N GLY A 294 19.90 -3.52 -23.33
CA GLY A 294 20.22 -2.62 -24.45
C GLY A 294 19.27 -1.44 -24.64
N LYS A 295 18.38 -1.15 -23.69
CA LYS A 295 17.62 0.11 -23.67
C LYS A 295 18.52 1.28 -23.23
N ASP A 296 18.28 2.46 -23.80
CA ASP A 296 19.14 3.65 -23.82
C ASP A 296 20.08 3.83 -22.63
N ALA A 297 21.38 3.63 -22.89
CA ALA A 297 22.44 4.05 -21.99
C ALA A 297 22.77 5.53 -22.26
N GLU A 298 22.27 6.42 -21.41
CA GLU A 298 22.35 7.89 -21.60
C GLU A 298 23.75 8.48 -21.35
N SER A 299 24.56 7.87 -20.46
CA SER A 299 25.90 8.37 -20.07
C SER A 299 27.02 7.40 -20.45
N SER A 300 28.26 7.89 -20.56
CA SER A 300 29.42 7.02 -20.85
C SER A 300 29.60 5.95 -19.78
N TYR A 301 29.33 6.27 -18.51
CA TYR A 301 29.35 5.31 -17.41
C TYR A 301 28.24 4.27 -17.55
N GLY A 302 27.02 4.69 -17.92
CA GLY A 302 25.93 3.77 -18.23
C GLY A 302 26.27 2.83 -19.39
N MET A 303 26.92 3.34 -20.44
CA MET A 303 27.38 2.53 -21.58
C MET A 303 28.48 1.54 -21.16
N PHE A 304 29.38 1.95 -20.28
CA PHE A 304 30.38 1.06 -19.68
C PHE A 304 29.72 -0.05 -18.85
N LEU A 305 28.75 0.28 -17.99
CA LEU A 305 28.02 -0.72 -17.20
C LEU A 305 27.21 -1.67 -18.08
N ASN A 306 26.62 -1.18 -19.18
CA ASN A 306 26.00 -2.03 -20.18
C ASN A 306 27.02 -2.97 -20.84
N PHE A 307 28.19 -2.46 -21.24
CA PHE A 307 29.26 -3.28 -21.83
C PHE A 307 29.74 -4.35 -20.84
N LEU A 308 30.03 -3.97 -19.60
CA LEU A 308 30.42 -4.86 -18.51
C LEU A 308 29.37 -5.96 -18.27
N GLY A 309 28.10 -5.57 -18.14
CA GLY A 309 26.99 -6.50 -17.92
C GLY A 309 26.78 -7.47 -19.08
N CYS A 310 26.90 -7.01 -20.34
CA CYS A 310 26.82 -7.90 -21.50
C CYS A 310 27.96 -8.93 -21.54
N VAL A 311 29.18 -8.53 -21.17
CA VAL A 311 30.34 -9.44 -21.13
C VAL A 311 30.14 -10.52 -20.08
N LEU A 312 29.67 -10.14 -18.88
CA LEU A 312 29.43 -11.07 -17.77
C LEU A 312 28.25 -12.02 -18.08
N LYS A 313 27.13 -11.51 -18.60
CA LYS A 313 25.93 -12.31 -18.94
C LYS A 313 26.17 -13.35 -20.04
N ARG A 314 27.05 -13.07 -21.01
CA ARG A 314 27.38 -14.02 -22.11
C ARG A 314 28.21 -15.23 -21.64
N GLN A 315 28.73 -15.22 -20.40
CA GLN A 315 29.57 -16.30 -19.89
C GLN A 315 28.81 -17.55 -19.46
N ASP A 316 27.53 -17.43 -19.10
CA ASP A 316 26.75 -18.54 -18.53
C ASP A 316 26.46 -19.69 -19.52
N GLY A 317 26.73 -19.51 -20.82
CA GLY A 317 26.43 -20.47 -21.88
C GLY A 317 27.58 -21.33 -22.40
N THR A 318 28.86 -21.05 -22.06
CA THR A 318 30.01 -21.80 -22.61
C THR A 318 30.99 -22.24 -21.51
N SER A 319 31.22 -23.56 -21.44
CA SER A 319 31.85 -24.29 -20.34
C SER A 319 33.33 -23.97 -20.02
N GLY A 320 33.96 -23.00 -20.68
CA GLY A 320 35.40 -22.70 -20.56
C GLY A 320 35.77 -21.32 -19.99
N LYS A 321 34.83 -20.40 -19.72
CA LYS A 321 35.15 -18.97 -19.46
C LYS A 321 34.83 -18.45 -18.03
N LYS A 322 34.78 -19.32 -17.01
CA LYS A 322 34.54 -18.97 -15.57
C LYS A 322 35.57 -18.02 -14.91
N ASN A 323 36.63 -17.60 -15.62
CA ASN A 323 37.74 -16.82 -15.05
C ASN A 323 37.60 -15.29 -15.16
N TYR A 324 36.70 -14.73 -15.98
CA TYR A 324 36.62 -13.26 -16.13
C TYR A 324 35.95 -12.58 -14.94
N TRP A 325 34.91 -13.20 -14.35
CA TRP A 325 34.27 -12.68 -13.13
C TRP A 325 35.29 -12.41 -12.02
N TYR A 326 36.10 -13.40 -11.64
CA TYR A 326 37.07 -13.25 -10.55
C TYR A 326 38.16 -12.21 -10.85
N GLN A 327 38.60 -12.09 -12.11
CA GLN A 327 39.55 -11.05 -12.52
C GLN A 327 38.94 -9.64 -12.43
N ILE A 328 37.69 -9.48 -12.92
CA ILE A 328 36.95 -8.22 -12.84
C ILE A 328 36.69 -7.87 -11.37
N LYS A 329 36.23 -8.83 -10.55
CA LYS A 329 36.01 -8.66 -9.12
C LYS A 329 37.28 -8.15 -8.43
N GLY A 330 38.42 -8.81 -8.62
CA GLY A 330 39.69 -8.39 -8.01
C GLY A 330 40.10 -6.96 -8.39
N ARG A 331 39.89 -6.58 -9.66
CA ARG A 331 40.19 -5.22 -10.16
C ARG A 331 39.23 -4.15 -9.66
N ILE A 332 37.93 -4.46 -9.59
CA ILE A 332 36.90 -3.53 -9.14
C ILE A 332 36.98 -3.35 -7.63
N CYS A 333 36.94 -4.45 -6.88
CA CYS A 333 36.91 -4.41 -5.42
C CYS A 333 38.19 -3.81 -4.82
N SER A 334 39.36 -3.96 -5.45
CA SER A 334 40.62 -3.35 -4.96
C SER A 334 40.63 -1.81 -4.95
N LYS A 335 39.73 -1.16 -5.71
CA LYS A 335 39.60 0.31 -5.72
C LYS A 335 38.66 0.86 -4.66
N PHE A 336 37.99 -0.03 -3.90
CA PHE A 336 37.02 0.33 -2.87
C PHE A 336 37.45 -0.24 -1.51
N ASN A 337 37.41 0.60 -0.49
CA ASN A 337 37.51 0.20 0.90
C ASN A 337 36.40 0.90 1.71
N LYS A 338 36.15 0.45 2.94
CA LYS A 338 35.06 0.99 3.75
C LYS A 338 35.18 2.50 3.97
N CYS A 339 36.37 3.00 4.29
CA CYS A 339 36.61 4.44 4.54
C CYS A 339 36.28 5.28 3.29
N LYS A 340 36.76 4.86 2.12
CA LYS A 340 36.55 5.57 0.86
C LYS A 340 35.07 5.62 0.47
N VAL A 341 34.34 4.51 0.62
CA VAL A 341 32.90 4.48 0.29
C VAL A 341 32.08 5.30 1.29
N GLN A 342 32.51 5.39 2.56
CA GLN A 342 31.91 6.28 3.55
C GLN A 342 32.14 7.77 3.25
N GLU A 343 33.22 8.13 2.56
CA GLU A 343 33.52 9.51 2.16
C GLU A 343 32.78 9.94 0.88
N PHE A 344 32.16 9.00 0.15
CA PHE A 344 31.44 9.32 -1.09
C PHE A 344 30.32 10.35 -0.87
N ASN A 345 30.22 11.27 -1.84
CA ASN A 345 29.08 12.16 -2.01
C ASN A 345 27.88 11.40 -2.63
N GLU A 346 26.74 12.07 -2.75
CA GLU A 346 25.51 11.45 -3.29
C GLU A 346 25.71 10.84 -4.70
N PRO A 347 26.30 11.55 -5.70
CA PRO A 347 26.60 10.97 -7.01
C PRO A 347 27.53 9.75 -6.96
N ALA A 348 28.60 9.79 -6.17
CA ALA A 348 29.53 8.66 -6.04
C ALA A 348 28.87 7.43 -5.45
N LEU A 349 28.05 7.61 -4.41
CA LEU A 349 27.32 6.51 -3.81
C LEU A 349 26.30 5.91 -4.78
N LEU A 350 25.63 6.74 -5.59
CA LEU A 350 24.71 6.28 -6.63
C LEU A 350 25.44 5.46 -7.72
N ASN A 351 26.57 5.98 -8.22
CA ASN A 351 27.38 5.29 -9.21
C ASN A 351 27.90 3.95 -8.67
N PHE A 352 28.36 3.94 -7.41
CA PHE A 352 28.76 2.73 -6.69
C PHE A 352 27.62 1.71 -6.63
N ILE A 353 26.42 2.11 -6.20
CA ILE A 353 25.25 1.23 -6.15
C ILE A 353 24.93 0.70 -7.55
N SER A 354 24.91 1.56 -8.58
CA SER A 354 24.60 1.14 -9.97
C SER A 354 25.58 0.10 -10.50
N LEU A 355 26.88 0.23 -10.17
CA LEU A 355 27.90 -0.75 -10.51
C LEU A 355 27.65 -2.09 -9.81
N PHE A 356 27.52 -2.09 -8.49
CA PHE A 356 27.35 -3.34 -7.73
C PHE A 356 26.02 -4.03 -8.05
N LEU A 357 24.95 -3.30 -8.35
CA LEU A 357 23.72 -3.89 -8.88
C LEU A 357 23.93 -4.49 -10.27
N THR A 358 24.72 -3.88 -11.15
CA THR A 358 25.05 -4.46 -12.47
C THR A 358 25.81 -5.77 -12.30
N LEU A 359 26.80 -5.80 -11.39
CA LEU A 359 27.52 -7.03 -11.05
C LEU A 359 26.58 -8.08 -10.44
N GLY A 360 25.70 -7.67 -9.53
CA GLY A 360 24.77 -8.56 -8.84
C GLY A 360 23.73 -9.17 -9.79
N VAL A 361 23.34 -8.48 -10.85
CA VAL A 361 22.42 -9.00 -11.88
C VAL A 361 23.12 -9.96 -12.86
N THR A 362 24.44 -9.88 -13.02
CA THR A 362 25.16 -10.54 -14.13
C THR A 362 26.24 -11.54 -13.71
N ALA A 363 26.53 -11.67 -12.41
CA ALA A 363 27.57 -12.53 -11.87
C ALA A 363 27.09 -13.27 -10.61
N ASP A 364 28.00 -13.66 -9.72
CA ASP A 364 27.67 -14.32 -8.45
C ASP A 364 26.97 -13.35 -7.49
N VAL A 365 25.65 -13.48 -7.40
CA VAL A 365 24.78 -12.61 -6.60
C VAL A 365 25.17 -12.63 -5.11
N ALA A 366 25.43 -13.81 -4.53
CA ALA A 366 25.70 -13.94 -3.10
C ALA A 366 27.03 -13.26 -2.72
N ASP A 367 28.06 -13.48 -3.53
CA ASP A 367 29.39 -12.89 -3.36
C ASP A 367 29.36 -11.37 -3.55
N VAL A 368 28.74 -10.88 -4.64
CA VAL A 368 28.60 -9.44 -4.91
C VAL A 368 27.86 -8.73 -3.80
N CYS A 369 26.71 -9.27 -3.39
CA CYS A 369 25.89 -8.66 -2.36
C CYS A 369 26.61 -8.63 -1.01
N THR A 370 27.36 -9.68 -0.65
CA THR A 370 28.19 -9.69 0.57
C THR A 370 29.21 -8.57 0.55
N VAL A 371 29.92 -8.39 -0.57
CA VAL A 371 30.90 -7.31 -0.73
C VAL A 371 30.22 -5.93 -0.68
N MET A 372 29.10 -5.76 -1.38
CA MET A 372 28.34 -4.51 -1.40
C MET A 372 27.86 -4.12 0.00
N LEU A 373 27.24 -5.04 0.73
CA LEU A 373 26.77 -4.82 2.09
C LEU A 373 27.93 -4.48 3.06
N ASN A 374 29.11 -5.05 2.86
CA ASN A 374 30.28 -4.74 3.68
C ASN A 374 30.90 -3.37 3.38
N LEU A 375 30.75 -2.87 2.16
CA LEU A 375 31.32 -1.59 1.72
C LEU A 375 30.35 -0.41 1.90
N LEU A 376 29.04 -0.64 1.81
CA LEU A 376 28.04 0.43 1.92
C LEU A 376 28.12 1.17 3.27
N PRO A 377 27.89 2.49 3.29
CA PRO A 377 27.90 3.26 4.54
C PRO A 377 26.85 2.74 5.53
N PRO A 378 27.18 2.66 6.82
CA PRO A 378 26.23 2.24 7.84
C PRO A 378 25.06 3.23 7.93
N VAL A 379 23.85 2.70 7.92
CA VAL A 379 22.61 3.49 7.86
C VAL A 379 22.22 4.06 9.23
N LEU A 380 22.72 3.47 10.31
CA LEU A 380 22.40 3.84 11.68
C LEU A 380 23.34 4.90 12.28
N GLN A 381 24.44 5.23 11.60
CA GLN A 381 25.38 6.24 12.10
C GLN A 381 24.87 7.65 11.78
N PRO A 382 25.06 8.62 12.70
CA PRO A 382 24.69 10.00 12.46
C PRO A 382 25.52 10.56 11.32
N ASP A 383 24.85 10.91 10.23
CA ASP A 383 25.42 11.58 9.08
C ASP A 383 24.61 12.85 8.82
N ASN A 384 25.31 13.96 8.59
CA ASN A 384 24.68 15.25 8.33
C ASN A 384 23.89 15.24 7.01
N ASN A 385 24.14 14.27 6.12
CA ASN A 385 23.44 14.14 4.85
C ASN A 385 22.40 13.00 4.85
N SER A 386 21.13 13.35 5.11
CA SER A 386 19.99 12.43 5.09
C SER A 386 19.79 11.71 3.75
N LYS A 387 20.07 12.36 2.62
CA LYS A 387 19.93 11.75 1.29
C LYS A 387 20.91 10.60 1.08
N ARG A 388 22.15 10.75 1.56
CA ARG A 388 23.18 9.71 1.46
C ARG A 388 22.78 8.44 2.24
N ILE A 389 22.23 8.63 3.45
CA ILE A 389 21.72 7.51 4.26
C ILE A 389 20.56 6.80 3.53
N ILE A 390 19.60 7.55 2.95
CA ILE A 390 18.50 6.97 2.18
C ILE A 390 19.01 6.19 0.97
N LEU A 391 20.00 6.71 0.24
CA LEU A 391 20.62 6.01 -0.88
C LEU A 391 21.30 4.71 -0.44
N SER A 392 22.07 4.75 0.66
CA SER A 392 22.66 3.55 1.25
C SER A 392 21.57 2.53 1.61
N TRP A 393 20.47 2.98 2.23
CA TRP A 393 19.34 2.12 2.59
C TRP A 393 18.68 1.48 1.37
N LYS A 394 18.36 2.27 0.33
CA LYS A 394 17.82 1.75 -0.94
C LYS A 394 18.77 0.73 -1.57
N GLY A 395 20.08 0.98 -1.55
CA GLY A 395 21.11 0.06 -2.03
C GLY A 395 21.12 -1.27 -1.26
N GLN A 396 21.01 -1.22 0.08
CA GLN A 396 20.89 -2.43 0.91
C GLN A 396 19.58 -3.18 0.61
N LEU A 397 18.45 -2.49 0.48
CA LEU A 397 17.17 -3.13 0.14
C LEU A 397 17.16 -3.80 -1.24
N CYS A 398 17.91 -3.26 -2.22
CA CYS A 398 18.09 -3.94 -3.50
C CYS A 398 18.77 -5.32 -3.36
N VAL A 399 19.59 -5.53 -2.33
CA VAL A 399 20.21 -6.84 -2.05
C VAL A 399 19.14 -7.89 -1.73
N LEU A 400 18.12 -7.53 -0.94
CA LEU A 400 17.00 -8.44 -0.64
C LEU A 400 16.27 -8.84 -1.93
N LEU A 401 16.04 -7.87 -2.83
CA LEU A 401 15.40 -8.12 -4.13
C LEU A 401 16.26 -9.00 -5.04
N LEU A 402 17.57 -8.78 -5.09
CA LEU A 402 18.50 -9.61 -5.85
C LEU A 402 18.54 -11.06 -5.34
N TYR A 403 18.55 -11.26 -4.02
CA TYR A 403 18.45 -12.59 -3.42
C TYR A 403 17.17 -13.30 -3.84
N ARG A 404 16.04 -12.59 -3.84
CA ARG A 404 14.77 -13.12 -4.31
C ARG A 404 14.82 -13.53 -5.78
N GLU A 405 15.23 -12.62 -6.67
CA GLU A 405 15.24 -12.88 -8.12
C GLU A 405 16.20 -14.01 -8.50
N SER A 406 17.28 -14.16 -7.74
CA SER A 406 18.29 -15.21 -7.96
C SER A 406 17.97 -16.50 -7.22
N ASN A 407 16.79 -16.60 -6.59
CA ASN A 407 16.36 -17.78 -5.87
C ASN A 407 17.40 -18.20 -4.80
N LEU A 408 17.87 -17.25 -3.99
CA LEU A 408 18.78 -17.44 -2.86
C LEU A 408 18.03 -17.34 -1.52
N SER A 409 18.51 -18.01 -0.47
CA SER A 409 17.90 -17.92 0.87
C SER A 409 18.27 -16.61 1.55
N LEU A 410 17.30 -15.97 2.24
CA LEU A 410 17.51 -14.73 2.99
C LEU A 410 18.21 -14.97 4.34
N GLN A 411 18.31 -16.21 4.81
CA GLN A 411 18.91 -16.57 6.10
C GLN A 411 20.27 -15.89 6.39
N PRO A 412 21.24 -15.83 5.46
CA PRO A 412 22.57 -15.27 5.74
C PRO A 412 22.57 -13.76 6.00
N ILE A 413 21.51 -13.05 5.57
CA ILE A 413 21.43 -11.60 5.61
C ILE A 413 20.28 -11.07 6.48
N ALA A 414 19.30 -11.91 6.82
CA ALA A 414 18.06 -11.50 7.50
C ALA A 414 18.33 -10.77 8.83
N ASP A 415 19.16 -11.34 9.70
CA ASP A 415 19.45 -10.79 11.03
C ASP A 415 19.95 -9.34 10.95
N ARG A 416 20.84 -9.06 10.00
CA ARG A 416 21.38 -7.72 9.76
C ARG A 416 20.28 -6.71 9.39
N PHE A 417 19.30 -7.11 8.56
CA PHE A 417 18.19 -6.22 8.20
C PHE A 417 17.20 -6.06 9.36
N VAL A 418 16.92 -7.14 10.08
CA VAL A 418 16.04 -7.11 11.26
C VAL A 418 16.57 -6.17 12.34
N GLU A 419 17.85 -6.28 12.69
CA GLU A 419 18.51 -5.36 13.63
C GLU A 419 18.35 -3.89 13.17
N MET A 420 18.60 -3.63 11.89
CA MET A 420 18.52 -2.29 11.33
C MET A 420 17.10 -1.72 11.36
N VAL A 421 16.10 -2.53 10.95
CA VAL A 421 14.69 -2.13 10.93
C VAL A 421 14.15 -1.92 12.35
N ASN A 422 14.54 -2.74 13.32
CA ASN A 422 14.19 -2.51 14.73
C ASN A 422 14.68 -1.14 15.21
N VAL A 423 15.90 -0.73 14.84
CA VAL A 423 16.44 0.59 15.22
C VAL A 423 15.78 1.72 14.42
N ILE A 424 15.57 1.57 13.11
CA ILE A 424 14.90 2.59 12.27
C ILE A 424 13.48 2.84 12.78
N CYS A 425 12.74 1.76 13.10
CA CYS A 425 11.40 1.87 13.65
C CYS A 425 11.38 2.56 15.03
N CYS A 426 12.54 2.70 15.69
CA CYS A 426 12.62 3.47 16.93
C CYS A 426 12.60 4.98 16.75
N ARG A 427 12.77 5.46 15.51
CA ARG A 427 12.86 6.89 15.19
C ARG A 427 11.47 7.46 14.92
N GLN A 428 11.18 8.61 15.52
CA GLN A 428 9.88 9.29 15.36
C GLN A 428 9.89 10.38 14.27
N ASP A 429 11.04 10.61 13.64
CA ASP A 429 11.22 11.60 12.58
C ASP A 429 10.65 11.16 11.23
N GLU A 430 10.36 12.12 10.35
CA GLU A 430 9.89 11.84 8.98
C GLU A 430 10.87 10.97 8.20
N PHE A 431 12.16 11.13 8.51
CA PHE A 431 13.25 10.34 7.97
C PHE A 431 13.10 8.83 8.25
N GLY A 432 12.93 8.43 9.52
CA GLY A 432 12.69 7.04 9.89
C GLY A 432 11.41 6.48 9.27
N ARG A 433 10.34 7.28 9.20
CA ARG A 433 9.08 6.88 8.55
C ARG A 433 9.24 6.60 7.06
N SER A 434 10.00 7.43 6.35
CA SER A 434 10.30 7.24 4.92
C SER A 434 11.10 5.96 4.67
N MET A 435 12.11 5.70 5.51
CA MET A 435 12.89 4.46 5.46
C MET A 435 12.04 3.22 5.72
N MET A 436 11.15 3.27 6.71
CA MET A 436 10.21 2.18 6.99
C MET A 436 9.21 1.97 5.85
N SER A 437 8.67 3.04 5.24
CA SER A 437 7.80 2.87 4.06
C SER A 437 8.55 2.17 2.93
N THR A 438 9.80 2.58 2.65
CA THR A 438 10.62 1.95 1.61
C THR A 438 10.89 0.47 1.91
N PHE A 439 11.07 0.12 3.19
CA PHE A 439 11.20 -1.26 3.63
C PHE A 439 9.92 -2.06 3.45
N ILE A 440 8.75 -1.54 3.84
CA ILE A 440 7.46 -2.21 3.66
C ILE A 440 7.15 -2.41 2.17
N ASP A 441 7.43 -1.42 1.32
CA ASP A 441 7.26 -1.55 -0.13
C ASP A 441 8.18 -2.64 -0.70
N THR A 442 9.42 -2.74 -0.19
CA THR A 442 10.36 -3.81 -0.56
C THR A 442 9.89 -5.17 -0.04
N LEU A 443 9.42 -5.26 1.20
CA LEU A 443 8.88 -6.48 1.79
C LEU A 443 7.67 -6.97 1.00
N GLY A 444 6.79 -6.06 0.58
CA GLY A 444 5.67 -6.40 -0.28
C GLY A 444 6.09 -6.92 -1.65
N ALA A 445 7.16 -6.35 -2.21
CA ALA A 445 7.77 -6.93 -3.40
C ALA A 445 8.38 -8.31 -3.11
N LEU A 446 8.81 -8.66 -1.89
CA LEU A 446 9.39 -9.97 -1.57
C LEU A 446 8.32 -11.07 -1.39
N VAL A 447 7.18 -10.74 -0.79
CA VAL A 447 6.11 -11.70 -0.49
C VAL A 447 5.62 -12.33 -1.80
N GLY A 448 5.84 -13.65 -1.94
CA GLY A 448 5.25 -14.45 -3.04
C GLY A 448 6.14 -15.57 -3.57
N SER A 449 7.44 -15.57 -3.26
CA SER A 449 8.43 -16.39 -3.99
C SER A 449 8.84 -17.69 -3.29
N ARG A 450 9.31 -17.62 -2.04
CA ARG A 450 10.05 -18.74 -1.40
C ARG A 450 9.72 -18.94 0.07
N GLY A 451 9.02 -17.99 0.68
CA GLY A 451 8.52 -18.06 2.05
C GLY A 451 9.56 -17.77 3.15
N ASP A 452 10.86 -17.65 2.84
CA ASP A 452 11.90 -17.16 3.77
C ASP A 452 11.70 -15.68 4.16
N GLU A 453 10.69 -15.02 3.58
CA GLU A 453 10.29 -13.64 3.86
C GLU A 453 9.93 -13.44 5.35
N HIS A 454 9.49 -14.49 6.05
CA HIS A 454 9.20 -14.46 7.48
C HIS A 454 10.42 -14.15 8.35
N LEU A 455 11.64 -14.39 7.87
CA LEU A 455 12.87 -14.08 8.59
C LEU A 455 13.08 -12.57 8.79
N LEU A 456 12.42 -11.74 7.99
CA LEU A 456 12.46 -10.28 8.12
C LEU A 456 11.43 -9.73 9.12
N ILE A 457 10.56 -10.61 9.65
CA ILE A 457 9.52 -10.24 10.60
C ILE A 457 10.04 -10.36 12.04
N SER A 458 9.98 -9.26 12.79
CA SER A 458 10.33 -9.23 14.21
C SER A 458 9.49 -8.20 14.98
N GLY A 459 9.90 -7.89 16.22
CA GLY A 459 9.23 -6.93 17.10
C GLY A 459 9.03 -5.51 16.54
N TRP A 460 9.68 -5.11 15.44
CA TRP A 460 9.43 -3.83 14.77
C TRP A 460 7.96 -3.69 14.33
N ILE A 461 7.25 -4.79 14.07
CA ILE A 461 5.82 -4.77 13.68
C ILE A 461 4.96 -4.09 14.75
N ASP A 462 5.15 -4.44 16.03
CA ASP A 462 4.34 -3.87 17.11
C ASP A 462 4.49 -2.35 17.18
N ARG A 463 5.74 -1.88 17.04
CA ARG A 463 6.03 -0.45 17.07
C ARG A 463 5.54 0.26 15.81
N TYR A 464 5.76 -0.32 14.64
CA TYR A 464 5.32 0.25 13.37
C TYR A 464 3.81 0.43 13.35
N LEU A 465 3.04 -0.57 13.79
CA LEU A 465 1.58 -0.48 13.82
C LEU A 465 1.04 0.57 14.81
N ARG A 466 1.79 0.88 15.86
CA ARG A 466 1.44 1.94 16.83
C ARG A 466 1.78 3.34 16.33
N GLU A 467 2.89 3.51 15.62
CA GLU A 467 3.46 4.83 15.28
C GLU A 467 3.26 5.24 13.82
N CYS A 468 2.91 4.32 12.92
CA CYS A 468 2.75 4.59 11.49
C CYS A 468 1.45 5.35 11.15
N PRO A 469 1.45 6.20 10.11
CA PRO A 469 0.23 6.78 9.59
C PRO A 469 -0.85 5.74 9.31
N LYS A 470 -2.08 6.10 9.68
CA LYS A 470 -3.25 5.23 9.56
C LYS A 470 -3.41 4.61 8.15
N SER A 471 -3.18 5.39 7.10
CA SER A 471 -3.29 4.94 5.70
C SER A 471 -2.33 3.81 5.29
N LYS A 472 -1.27 3.55 6.05
CA LYS A 472 -0.24 2.55 5.74
C LYS A 472 -0.44 1.21 6.47
N ILE A 473 -1.27 1.19 7.52
CA ILE A 473 -1.62 -0.05 8.25
C ILE A 473 -2.22 -1.13 7.33
N PRO A 474 -3.17 -0.82 6.41
CA PRO A 474 -3.77 -1.84 5.53
C PRO A 474 -2.74 -2.54 4.65
N VAL A 475 -1.69 -1.81 4.22
CA VAL A 475 -0.63 -2.39 3.39
C VAL A 475 0.08 -3.50 4.16
N LEU A 476 0.51 -3.24 5.40
CA LEU A 476 1.16 -4.26 6.22
C LEU A 476 0.21 -5.42 6.56
N LEU A 477 -1.05 -5.14 6.90
CA LEU A 477 -2.03 -6.21 7.21
C LEU A 477 -2.26 -7.15 6.03
N LYS A 478 -2.35 -6.61 4.80
CA LYS A 478 -2.46 -7.42 3.58
C LYS A 478 -1.22 -8.27 3.32
N LEU A 479 -0.02 -7.71 3.53
CA LEU A 479 1.23 -8.47 3.38
C LEU A 479 1.32 -9.62 4.38
N VAL A 480 0.96 -9.39 5.65
CA VAL A 480 0.93 -10.47 6.66
C VAL A 480 -0.12 -11.52 6.29
N LEU A 481 -1.30 -11.12 5.82
CA LEU A 481 -2.33 -12.05 5.37
C LEU A 481 -1.84 -12.92 4.21
N GLU A 482 -1.22 -12.32 3.19
CA GLU A 482 -0.61 -13.03 2.07
C GLU A 482 0.47 -14.02 2.52
N MET A 483 1.29 -13.67 3.52
CA MET A 483 2.27 -14.60 4.10
C MET A 483 1.60 -15.76 4.84
N LEU A 484 0.54 -15.47 5.60
CA LEU A 484 -0.17 -16.46 6.43
C LEU A 484 -0.93 -17.48 5.58
N THR A 485 -1.52 -17.06 4.46
CA THR A 485 -2.28 -17.95 3.54
C THR A 485 -1.42 -19.01 2.83
N LYS A 486 -0.08 -18.92 2.88
CA LYS A 486 0.83 -19.89 2.24
C LYS A 486 1.02 -21.21 3.01
N ASP A 487 0.32 -21.38 4.13
CA ASP A 487 0.25 -22.64 4.90
C ASP A 487 1.64 -23.24 5.23
N ARG A 488 2.53 -22.45 5.82
CA ARG A 488 3.84 -22.92 6.30
C ARG A 488 4.03 -22.76 7.80
N ARG A 489 4.55 -23.81 8.44
CA ARG A 489 4.75 -23.91 9.89
C ARG A 489 5.74 -22.89 10.45
N ASP A 490 6.84 -22.67 9.74
CA ASP A 490 7.91 -21.74 10.12
C ASP A 490 7.44 -20.28 10.05
N VAL A 491 6.75 -19.91 8.98
CA VAL A 491 6.10 -18.60 8.82
C VAL A 491 5.08 -18.39 9.92
N LEU A 492 4.22 -19.39 10.18
CA LEU A 492 3.19 -19.31 11.21
C LEU A 492 3.78 -19.07 12.60
N ALA A 493 4.80 -19.82 12.99
CA ALA A 493 5.45 -19.66 14.30
C ALA A 493 5.98 -18.22 14.49
N THR A 494 6.67 -17.67 13.49
CA THR A 494 7.21 -16.31 13.55
C THR A 494 6.12 -15.25 13.59
N LEU A 495 5.05 -15.41 12.80
CA LEU A 495 3.91 -14.49 12.80
C LEU A 495 3.12 -14.55 14.11
N MET A 496 2.98 -15.73 14.72
CA MET A 496 2.31 -15.87 16.02
C MET A 496 3.04 -15.13 17.14
N VAL A 497 4.37 -15.20 17.16
CA VAL A 497 5.19 -14.50 18.16
C VAL A 497 5.14 -12.99 17.96
N ASN A 498 5.32 -12.52 16.72
CA ASN A 498 5.60 -11.11 16.46
C ASN A 498 4.35 -10.29 16.08
N VAL A 499 3.29 -10.91 15.57
CA VAL A 499 2.12 -10.19 15.03
C VAL A 499 0.88 -10.36 15.90
N VAL A 500 0.57 -11.57 16.34
CA VAL A 500 -0.69 -11.86 17.07
C VAL A 500 -0.79 -11.06 18.37
N GLY A 501 0.32 -10.96 19.13
CA GLY A 501 0.36 -10.13 20.34
C GLY A 501 0.01 -8.65 20.06
N CYS A 502 0.46 -8.12 18.93
CA CYS A 502 0.11 -6.78 18.49
C CYS A 502 -1.38 -6.68 18.11
N LEU A 503 -1.90 -7.63 17.32
CA LEU A 503 -3.32 -7.68 16.96
C LEU A 503 -4.25 -7.71 18.17
N ARG A 504 -3.84 -8.37 19.26
CA ARG A 504 -4.62 -8.43 20.52
C ARG A 504 -4.60 -7.15 21.34
N THR A 505 -3.59 -6.29 21.13
CA THR A 505 -3.41 -5.04 21.88
C THR A 505 -3.87 -3.81 21.10
N MET A 506 -3.93 -3.91 19.78
CA MET A 506 -4.41 -2.83 18.93
C MET A 506 -5.90 -2.56 19.15
N VAL A 507 -6.19 -1.33 19.56
CA VAL A 507 -7.55 -0.81 19.69
C VAL A 507 -7.95 -0.24 18.32
N PHE A 508 -8.37 -1.10 17.40
CA PHE A 508 -8.84 -0.64 16.10
C PHE A 508 -10.11 0.20 16.25
N SER A 509 -10.08 1.40 15.67
CA SER A 509 -11.23 2.30 15.56
C SER A 509 -11.42 2.67 14.09
N GLY A 510 -12.65 2.53 13.59
CA GLY A 510 -13.15 3.26 12.43
C GLY A 510 -12.79 2.70 11.05
N ASP A 511 -11.49 2.56 10.76
CA ASP A 511 -11.02 2.65 9.36
C ASP A 511 -10.49 1.34 8.76
N TYR A 512 -10.42 0.24 9.54
CA TYR A 512 -9.76 -1.03 9.14
C TYR A 512 -10.65 -2.27 9.27
N TYR A 513 -11.96 -2.08 9.24
CA TYR A 513 -12.92 -3.14 9.54
C TYR A 513 -12.97 -4.26 8.47
N GLU A 514 -12.30 -4.10 7.33
CA GLU A 514 -12.28 -5.11 6.26
C GLU A 514 -11.07 -6.05 6.34
N ASP A 515 -9.86 -5.52 6.41
CA ASP A 515 -8.62 -6.31 6.36
C ASP A 515 -8.29 -6.97 7.70
N PHE A 516 -8.56 -6.28 8.83
CA PHE A 516 -8.23 -6.79 10.15
C PHE A 516 -9.02 -8.05 10.53
N PRO A 517 -10.36 -8.12 10.36
CA PRO A 517 -11.10 -9.33 10.71
C PRO A 517 -10.68 -10.54 9.87
N LYS A 518 -10.38 -10.34 8.58
CA LYS A 518 -9.86 -11.41 7.71
C LYS A 518 -8.56 -11.98 8.27
N LEU A 519 -7.63 -11.12 8.66
CA LEU A 519 -6.38 -11.55 9.28
C LEU A 519 -6.59 -12.28 10.61
N ALA A 520 -7.48 -11.77 11.45
CA ALA A 520 -7.82 -12.41 12.73
C ALA A 520 -8.47 -13.79 12.54
N VAL A 521 -9.37 -13.93 11.55
CA VAL A 521 -9.98 -15.22 11.17
C VAL A 521 -8.89 -16.18 10.73
N GLU A 522 -8.03 -15.78 9.80
CA GLU A 522 -6.96 -16.65 9.28
C GLU A 522 -5.99 -17.09 10.39
N PHE A 523 -5.60 -16.20 11.32
CA PHE A 523 -4.80 -16.62 12.48
C PHE A 523 -5.52 -17.63 13.36
N THR A 524 -6.85 -17.51 13.50
CA THR A 524 -7.66 -18.46 14.26
C THR A 524 -7.73 -19.82 13.56
N VAL A 525 -7.92 -19.82 12.23
CA VAL A 525 -7.89 -21.02 11.37
C VAL A 525 -6.55 -21.73 11.48
N GLN A 526 -5.45 -21.03 11.26
CA GLN A 526 -4.10 -21.59 11.33
C GLN A 526 -3.76 -22.10 12.73
N ALA A 527 -4.22 -21.42 13.79
CA ALA A 527 -4.06 -21.89 15.17
C ALA A 527 -4.85 -23.18 15.47
N ALA A 528 -6.00 -23.38 14.82
CA ALA A 528 -6.78 -24.62 14.94
C ALA A 528 -6.11 -25.77 14.16
N ARG A 529 -5.60 -25.48 12.96
CA ARG A 529 -4.90 -26.46 12.11
C ARG A 529 -3.57 -26.91 12.71
N TYR A 530 -2.77 -26.00 13.27
CA TYR A 530 -1.45 -26.27 13.86
C TYR A 530 -1.43 -26.06 15.38
N LYS A 531 -2.21 -26.88 16.08
CA LYS A 531 -2.41 -26.78 17.54
C LYS A 531 -1.11 -26.73 18.35
N GLU A 532 -0.13 -27.59 18.05
CA GLU A 532 1.15 -27.66 18.78
C GLU A 532 1.93 -26.33 18.72
N ILE A 533 1.96 -25.68 17.55
CA ILE A 533 2.65 -24.39 17.34
C ILE A 533 1.87 -23.26 18.03
N ALA A 534 0.54 -23.32 18.00
CA ALA A 534 -0.31 -22.35 18.66
C ALA A 534 -0.14 -22.39 20.19
N GLU A 535 -0.09 -23.59 20.77
CA GLU A 535 0.10 -23.83 22.20
C GLU A 535 1.49 -23.37 22.67
N SER A 536 2.56 -23.71 21.92
CA SER A 536 3.92 -23.28 22.27
C SER A 536 4.07 -21.76 22.31
N ASN A 537 3.30 -21.04 21.49
CA ASN A 537 3.31 -19.58 21.40
C ASN A 537 2.22 -18.89 22.23
N ARG A 538 1.43 -19.63 23.02
CA ARG A 538 0.30 -19.13 23.82
C ARG A 538 -0.78 -18.41 23.00
N GLN A 539 -0.98 -18.81 21.75
CA GLN A 539 -1.97 -18.27 20.82
C GLN A 539 -2.97 -19.33 20.35
N GLU A 540 -3.55 -20.09 21.28
CA GLU A 540 -4.57 -21.09 20.99
C GLU A 540 -5.79 -20.48 20.27
N ALA A 541 -6.37 -21.23 19.32
CA ALA A 541 -7.56 -20.83 18.59
C ALA A 541 -8.74 -20.45 19.51
N SER A 542 -8.88 -21.14 20.65
CA SER A 542 -9.87 -20.84 21.69
C SER A 542 -9.66 -19.47 22.34
N SER A 543 -8.41 -19.14 22.65
CA SER A 543 -8.01 -17.86 23.23
C SER A 543 -8.21 -16.71 22.25
N LEU A 544 -7.89 -16.93 20.97
CA LEU A 544 -8.10 -15.95 19.90
C LEU A 544 -9.59 -15.69 19.66
N PHE A 545 -10.39 -16.75 19.60
CA PHE A 545 -11.85 -16.63 19.48
C PHE A 545 -12.43 -15.78 20.61
N VAL A 546 -12.21 -16.17 21.87
CA VAL A 546 -12.70 -15.42 23.03
C VAL A 546 -12.19 -13.97 23.01
N HIS A 547 -10.95 -13.77 22.55
CA HIS A 547 -10.36 -12.44 22.49
C HIS A 547 -11.12 -11.53 21.51
N PHE A 548 -11.29 -11.96 20.26
CA PHE A 548 -11.90 -11.12 19.21
C PHE A 548 -13.43 -11.02 19.29
N THR A 549 -14.10 -11.95 19.98
CA THR A 549 -15.57 -11.90 20.16
C THR A 549 -16.00 -11.21 21.46
N SER A 550 -15.27 -11.43 22.55
CA SER A 550 -15.76 -11.13 23.90
C SER A 550 -14.95 -10.07 24.64
N THR A 551 -13.76 -9.71 24.15
CA THR A 551 -12.94 -8.70 24.85
C THR A 551 -13.48 -7.30 24.60
N LEU A 552 -13.58 -6.53 25.68
CA LEU A 552 -13.93 -5.10 25.67
C LEU A 552 -12.94 -4.21 24.90
N LYS A 553 -11.78 -4.77 24.53
CA LYS A 553 -10.74 -4.09 23.75
C LYS A 553 -11.18 -3.90 22.29
N VAL A 554 -12.00 -4.80 21.74
CA VAL A 554 -12.57 -4.64 20.40
C VAL A 554 -13.80 -3.74 20.50
N LYS A 555 -13.59 -2.44 20.31
CA LYS A 555 -14.65 -1.43 20.44
C LYS A 555 -15.61 -1.42 19.26
N ASP A 556 -15.09 -1.60 18.04
CA ASP A 556 -15.89 -1.55 16.80
C ASP A 556 -16.64 -2.87 16.57
N ALA A 557 -17.98 -2.81 16.56
CA ALA A 557 -18.81 -3.99 16.33
C ALA A 557 -18.74 -4.53 14.88
N ARG A 558 -18.27 -3.74 13.91
CA ARG A 558 -18.08 -4.21 12.52
C ARG A 558 -16.97 -5.25 12.43
N ILE A 559 -15.91 -5.08 13.23
CA ILE A 559 -14.81 -6.05 13.34
C ILE A 559 -15.33 -7.38 13.88
N ILE A 560 -16.14 -7.31 14.94
CA ILE A 560 -16.72 -8.51 15.60
C ILE A 560 -17.64 -9.24 14.62
N LYS A 561 -18.49 -8.50 13.91
CA LYS A 561 -19.39 -9.04 12.89
C LYS A 561 -18.60 -9.80 11.82
N ASN A 562 -17.65 -9.14 11.16
CA ASN A 562 -16.88 -9.72 10.06
C ASN A 562 -16.02 -10.91 10.54
N TYR A 563 -15.46 -10.84 11.75
CA TYR A 563 -14.72 -11.94 12.35
C TYR A 563 -15.61 -13.15 12.60
N LEU A 564 -16.79 -12.94 13.21
CA LEU A 564 -17.74 -14.02 13.48
C LEU A 564 -18.27 -14.66 12.21
N THR A 565 -18.64 -13.87 11.21
CA THR A 565 -19.09 -14.40 9.91
C THR A 565 -18.00 -15.27 9.29
N GLY A 566 -16.73 -14.86 9.33
CA GLY A 566 -15.61 -15.66 8.85
C GLY A 566 -15.42 -16.94 9.66
N VAL A 567 -15.35 -16.85 11.00
CA VAL A 567 -15.12 -18.02 11.87
C VAL A 567 -16.22 -19.07 11.73
N LEU A 568 -17.49 -18.64 11.67
CA LEU A 568 -18.64 -19.54 11.59
C LEU A 568 -18.77 -20.24 10.24
N ALA A 569 -18.24 -19.64 9.17
CA ALA A 569 -18.25 -20.22 7.82
C ALA A 569 -17.11 -21.22 7.57
N HIS A 570 -16.05 -21.22 8.39
CA HIS A 570 -14.89 -22.09 8.19
C HIS A 570 -15.04 -23.46 8.87
N SER A 571 -14.99 -24.53 8.08
CA SER A 571 -15.10 -25.93 8.55
C SER A 571 -14.00 -26.34 9.54
N GLU A 572 -12.78 -25.82 9.37
CA GLU A 572 -11.65 -26.15 10.26
C GLU A 572 -11.83 -25.65 11.70
N LEU A 573 -12.78 -24.73 11.90
CA LEU A 573 -13.09 -24.14 13.20
C LEU A 573 -14.29 -24.82 13.87
N GLU A 574 -14.80 -25.94 13.35
CA GLU A 574 -15.86 -26.70 14.03
C GLU A 574 -15.48 -27.11 15.46
N GLY A 575 -14.20 -27.43 15.69
CA GLY A 575 -13.68 -27.77 17.01
C GLY A 575 -13.78 -26.63 18.06
N ILE A 576 -13.87 -25.37 17.63
CA ILE A 576 -14.05 -24.21 18.52
C ILE A 576 -15.42 -24.25 19.22
N ARG A 577 -16.42 -24.95 18.66
CA ARG A 577 -17.73 -25.13 19.28
C ARG A 577 -17.66 -25.86 20.63
N GLY A 578 -16.57 -26.59 20.91
CA GLY A 578 -16.31 -27.23 22.19
C GLY A 578 -15.87 -26.28 23.33
N ILE A 579 -15.68 -24.98 23.06
CA ILE A 579 -15.30 -24.00 24.08
C ILE A 579 -16.43 -23.83 25.11
N LYS A 580 -16.04 -23.75 26.40
CA LYS A 580 -16.99 -23.48 27.47
C LYS A 580 -17.71 -22.15 27.22
N ASN A 581 -19.04 -22.17 27.27
CA ASN A 581 -19.91 -21.02 27.00
C ASN A 581 -19.85 -20.49 25.56
N PHE A 582 -19.48 -21.32 24.57
CA PHE A 582 -19.47 -20.93 23.15
C PHE A 582 -20.78 -20.27 22.70
N ASN A 583 -21.93 -20.92 22.93
CA ASN A 583 -23.25 -20.38 22.56
C ASN A 583 -23.47 -18.99 23.15
N LEU A 584 -23.20 -18.82 24.45
CA LEU A 584 -23.36 -17.55 25.16
C LEU A 584 -22.46 -16.46 24.57
N ILE A 585 -21.21 -16.78 24.24
CA ILE A 585 -20.26 -15.84 23.64
C ILE A 585 -20.78 -15.35 22.28
N VAL A 586 -21.20 -16.27 21.41
CA VAL A 586 -21.72 -15.94 20.08
C VAL A 586 -23.01 -15.12 20.19
N ILE A 587 -23.93 -15.50 21.09
CA ILE A 587 -25.17 -14.75 21.34
C ILE A 587 -24.85 -13.34 21.83
N GLN A 588 -23.95 -13.17 22.80
CA GLN A 588 -23.57 -11.85 23.32
C GLN A 588 -22.93 -10.97 22.24
N ALA A 589 -22.09 -11.55 21.38
CA ALA A 589 -21.43 -10.82 20.30
C ALA A 589 -22.43 -10.43 19.20
N TRP A 590 -23.35 -11.32 18.82
CA TRP A 590 -24.50 -11.02 17.96
C TRP A 590 -25.36 -9.89 18.55
N PHE A 591 -25.66 -9.96 19.84
CA PHE A 591 -26.45 -8.96 20.56
C PHE A 591 -25.79 -7.58 20.52
N LYS A 592 -24.46 -7.52 20.75
CA LYS A 592 -23.68 -6.29 20.62
C LYS A 592 -23.76 -5.71 19.20
N CYS A 593 -23.61 -6.53 18.17
CA CYS A 593 -23.74 -6.09 16.77
C CYS A 593 -25.14 -5.53 16.47
N CYS A 594 -26.20 -6.14 17.01
CA CYS A 594 -27.57 -5.64 16.87
C CYS A 594 -27.77 -4.27 17.53
N ILE A 595 -27.30 -4.08 18.77
CA ILE A 595 -27.38 -2.79 19.47
C ILE A 595 -26.64 -1.70 18.68
N HIS A 596 -25.52 -2.04 18.05
CA HIS A 596 -24.72 -1.11 17.25
C HIS A 596 -25.26 -0.89 15.82
N GLY A 597 -26.47 -1.37 15.52
CA GLY A 597 -27.18 -1.08 14.26
C GLY A 597 -26.69 -1.88 13.04
N LEU A 598 -25.98 -3.00 13.24
CA LEU A 598 -25.43 -3.81 12.15
C LEU A 598 -26.34 -4.96 11.69
N ASP A 599 -27.58 -4.98 12.19
CA ASP A 599 -28.50 -6.10 12.07
C ASP A 599 -29.05 -6.31 10.64
N SER A 600 -29.06 -5.26 9.83
CA SER A 600 -29.59 -5.26 8.46
C SER A 600 -28.58 -5.68 7.38
N SER A 601 -27.33 -6.02 7.75
CA SER A 601 -26.31 -6.42 6.77
C SER A 601 -26.42 -7.89 6.37
N GLY A 602 -26.21 -8.22 5.08
CA GLY A 602 -26.31 -9.62 4.59
C GLY A 602 -25.36 -10.61 5.29
N GLU A 603 -24.19 -10.14 5.72
CA GLU A 603 -23.23 -10.93 6.51
C GLU A 603 -23.78 -11.36 7.90
N MET A 604 -24.78 -10.62 8.41
CA MET A 604 -25.43 -10.92 9.69
C MET A 604 -26.42 -12.09 9.58
N GLU A 605 -26.89 -12.42 8.38
CA GLU A 605 -27.78 -13.58 8.17
C GLU A 605 -27.08 -14.89 8.54
N GLU A 606 -25.77 -15.01 8.27
CA GLU A 606 -24.97 -16.19 8.63
C GLU A 606 -24.89 -16.36 10.15
N ILE A 607 -24.65 -15.25 10.86
CA ILE A 607 -24.62 -15.24 12.32
C ILE A 607 -25.99 -15.61 12.87
N LYS A 608 -27.09 -15.05 12.33
CA LYS A 608 -28.46 -15.37 12.75
C LYS A 608 -28.82 -16.84 12.51
N ARG A 609 -28.42 -17.42 11.37
CA ARG A 609 -28.61 -18.84 11.05
C ARG A 609 -27.92 -19.76 12.06
N CYS A 610 -26.74 -19.38 12.55
CA CYS A 610 -26.07 -20.10 13.62
C CYS A 610 -26.77 -19.91 14.97
N VAL A 611 -27.06 -18.65 15.32
CA VAL A 611 -27.64 -18.24 16.61
C VAL A 611 -29.03 -18.84 16.85
N VAL A 612 -29.87 -18.96 15.82
CA VAL A 612 -31.24 -19.50 15.92
C VAL A 612 -31.26 -21.01 16.21
N GLU A 613 -30.17 -21.71 15.97
CA GLU A 613 -30.06 -23.16 16.23
C GLU A 613 -29.58 -23.49 17.65
N PHE A 614 -29.05 -22.51 18.39
CA PHE A 614 -28.69 -22.70 19.79
C PHE A 614 -29.94 -22.90 20.65
N ASP A 615 -29.91 -23.83 21.59
CA ASP A 615 -31.05 -24.19 22.45
C ASP A 615 -31.67 -22.98 23.16
N GLU A 616 -30.85 -21.98 23.50
CA GLU A 616 -31.27 -20.73 24.14
C GLU A 616 -32.26 -19.91 23.30
N ILE A 617 -32.18 -20.01 21.96
CA ILE A 617 -32.98 -19.22 21.01
C ILE A 617 -33.91 -20.11 20.19
N ARG A 618 -33.46 -21.32 19.82
CA ARG A 618 -34.22 -22.32 19.07
C ARG A 618 -35.59 -22.59 19.68
N GLN A 619 -35.66 -22.61 21.01
CA GLN A 619 -36.88 -22.91 21.73
C GLN A 619 -37.85 -21.71 21.82
N LEU A 620 -37.47 -20.52 21.35
CA LEU A 620 -38.32 -19.32 21.31
C LEU A 620 -39.19 -19.25 20.05
N PHE A 621 -38.82 -19.98 18.99
CA PHE A 621 -39.39 -19.83 17.66
C PHE A 621 -39.78 -21.18 17.06
N ASN A 622 -40.90 -21.22 16.34
CA ASN A 622 -41.25 -22.33 15.44
C ASN A 622 -40.47 -22.23 14.11
N GLN A 623 -40.54 -23.26 13.26
CA GLN A 623 -39.73 -23.32 12.03
C GLN A 623 -39.97 -22.14 11.07
N GLN A 624 -41.20 -21.65 10.93
CA GLN A 624 -41.51 -20.49 10.07
C GLN A 624 -41.01 -19.18 10.69
N GLU A 625 -41.12 -19.05 12.02
CA GLU A 625 -40.60 -17.89 12.76
C GLU A 625 -39.07 -17.82 12.71
N LYS A 626 -38.38 -18.97 12.68
CA LYS A 626 -36.92 -19.01 12.51
C LYS A 626 -36.47 -18.39 11.19
N GLU A 627 -37.11 -18.75 10.08
CA GLU A 627 -36.78 -18.20 8.76
C GLU A 627 -37.05 -16.69 8.68
N LYS A 628 -38.14 -16.25 9.33
CA LYS A 628 -38.46 -14.82 9.47
C LYS A 628 -37.41 -14.09 10.29
N PHE A 629 -37.01 -14.67 11.43
CA PHE A 629 -36.00 -14.10 12.33
C PHE A 629 -34.65 -13.88 11.63
N VAL A 630 -34.22 -14.83 10.78
CA VAL A 630 -32.96 -14.70 10.02
C VAL A 630 -32.97 -13.51 9.07
N LYS A 631 -34.11 -13.24 8.41
CA LYS A 631 -34.24 -12.15 7.42
C LYS A 631 -34.64 -10.80 8.03
N GLU A 632 -34.95 -10.77 9.32
CA GLU A 632 -35.48 -9.58 9.98
C GLU A 632 -34.38 -8.57 10.31
N SER A 633 -34.65 -7.29 10.03
CA SER A 633 -33.71 -6.17 10.30
C SER A 633 -33.70 -5.70 11.75
N GLU A 634 -34.65 -6.15 12.57
CA GLU A 634 -34.80 -5.82 13.99
C GLU A 634 -34.84 -7.10 14.85
N SER A 635 -33.96 -8.06 14.55
CA SER A 635 -33.94 -9.39 15.15
C SER A 635 -33.79 -9.38 16.69
N LEU A 636 -33.08 -8.40 17.26
CA LEU A 636 -33.00 -8.19 18.71
C LEU A 636 -34.37 -7.90 19.33
N ILE A 637 -35.19 -7.10 18.65
CA ILE A 637 -36.52 -6.72 19.12
C ILE A 637 -37.43 -7.97 19.07
N SER A 638 -37.38 -8.73 17.97
CA SER A 638 -38.14 -9.98 17.84
C SER A 638 -37.73 -11.04 18.86
N TRP A 639 -36.44 -11.16 19.15
CA TRP A 639 -35.95 -12.00 20.25
C TRP A 639 -36.53 -11.56 21.59
N ALA A 640 -36.50 -10.26 21.91
CA ALA A 640 -37.00 -9.75 23.18
C ALA A 640 -38.51 -10.00 23.35
N MET A 641 -39.30 -9.80 22.28
CA MET A 641 -40.72 -10.08 22.29
C MET A 641 -41.04 -11.57 22.43
N ALA A 642 -40.36 -12.44 21.69
CA ALA A 642 -40.53 -13.90 21.76
C ALA A 642 -40.18 -14.44 23.15
N LEU A 643 -39.10 -13.93 23.74
CA LEU A 643 -38.67 -14.28 25.10
C LEU A 643 -39.72 -13.89 26.15
N ASN A 644 -40.30 -12.68 26.06
CA ASN A 644 -41.35 -12.22 26.95
C ASN A 644 -42.63 -13.08 26.82
N ASN A 645 -43.05 -13.39 25.59
CA ASN A 645 -44.20 -14.25 25.35
C ASN A 645 -43.99 -15.64 25.96
N ARG A 646 -42.81 -16.24 25.73
CA ARG A 646 -42.48 -17.54 26.29
C ARG A 646 -42.50 -17.55 27.81
N ARG A 647 -41.94 -16.52 28.45
CA ARG A 647 -41.96 -16.40 29.91
C ARG A 647 -43.36 -16.27 30.49
N ARG A 648 -44.28 -15.59 29.79
CA ARG A 648 -45.69 -15.51 30.18
C ARG A 648 -46.39 -16.87 30.11
N THR A 649 -46.01 -17.70 29.14
CA THR A 649 -46.58 -19.05 28.97
C THR A 649 -45.93 -20.12 29.85
N ALA A 650 -44.63 -20.02 30.13
CA ALA A 650 -43.85 -20.97 30.90
C ALA A 650 -42.99 -20.20 31.91
N GLN A 651 -43.37 -20.24 33.20
CA GLN A 651 -42.59 -19.65 34.29
C GLN A 651 -41.38 -20.55 34.60
N ASP A 652 -40.30 -20.40 33.82
CA ASP A 652 -39.06 -21.15 33.97
C ASP A 652 -37.95 -20.27 34.59
N PRO A 653 -37.53 -20.51 35.85
CA PRO A 653 -36.42 -19.79 36.47
C PRO A 653 -35.08 -19.93 35.74
N ALA A 654 -34.87 -21.01 34.98
CA ALA A 654 -33.66 -21.19 34.19
C ALA A 654 -33.58 -20.18 33.01
N LEU A 655 -34.72 -19.80 32.46
CA LEU A 655 -34.83 -18.75 31.44
C LEU A 655 -34.32 -17.41 31.99
N ASP A 656 -34.71 -17.07 33.22
CA ASP A 656 -34.30 -15.83 33.89
C ASP A 656 -32.78 -15.76 34.11
N VAL A 657 -32.15 -16.89 34.49
CA VAL A 657 -30.69 -16.98 34.67
C VAL A 657 -29.98 -16.77 33.33
N ARG A 658 -30.43 -17.46 32.26
CA ARG A 658 -29.83 -17.34 30.92
C ARG A 658 -29.94 -15.92 30.37
N THR A 659 -31.10 -15.28 30.51
CA THR A 659 -31.32 -13.89 30.09
C THR A 659 -30.36 -12.93 30.78
N ARG A 660 -30.16 -13.08 32.10
CA ARG A 660 -29.18 -12.27 32.83
C ARG A 660 -27.74 -12.53 32.35
N SER A 661 -27.39 -13.77 32.02
CA SER A 661 -26.08 -14.08 31.44
C SER A 661 -25.87 -13.40 30.09
N ILE A 662 -26.87 -13.38 29.21
CA ILE A 662 -26.79 -12.70 27.90
C ILE A 662 -26.61 -11.19 28.09
N LEU A 663 -27.36 -10.58 29.01
CA LEU A 663 -27.39 -9.12 29.20
C LEU A 663 -26.26 -8.57 30.08
N MET A 664 -25.37 -9.41 30.63
CA MET A 664 -24.39 -9.02 31.66
C MET A 664 -23.46 -7.85 31.29
N ASN A 665 -23.19 -7.63 30.00
CA ASN A 665 -22.29 -6.56 29.51
C ASN A 665 -23.01 -5.41 28.80
N LEU A 666 -24.34 -5.29 28.97
CA LEU A 666 -25.18 -4.32 28.26
C LEU A 666 -24.68 -2.87 28.44
N ASP A 667 -24.18 -2.53 29.62
CA ASP A 667 -23.65 -1.20 29.94
C ASP A 667 -22.45 -0.77 29.13
N LYS A 668 -21.61 -1.73 28.75
CA LYS A 668 -20.44 -1.47 27.94
C LYS A 668 -20.81 -1.31 26.47
N TRP A 669 -21.91 -1.93 26.03
CA TRP A 669 -22.39 -1.86 24.64
C TRP A 669 -23.19 -0.59 24.36
N VAL A 670 -23.98 -0.12 25.34
CA VAL A 670 -24.84 1.07 25.21
C VAL A 670 -24.05 2.37 25.33
N LEU A 671 -23.20 2.52 26.34
CA LEU A 671 -22.52 3.80 26.61
C LEU A 671 -21.31 4.07 25.72
N GLY A 672 -20.74 3.04 25.09
CA GLY A 672 -19.53 3.20 24.26
C GLY A 672 -19.74 4.09 23.02
N PRO A 673 -20.79 3.86 22.21
CA PRO A 673 -21.02 4.62 20.98
C PRO A 673 -21.63 6.01 21.16
N ILE A 674 -22.26 6.29 22.30
CA ILE A 674 -23.04 7.52 22.50
C ILE A 674 -22.17 8.58 23.18
N ARG A 675 -21.99 9.70 22.48
CA ARG A 675 -21.30 10.91 22.97
C ARG A 675 -22.22 12.12 22.84
N PRO A 676 -21.95 13.23 23.55
CA PRO A 676 -22.73 14.47 23.45
C PRO A 676 -22.94 14.93 22.00
N GLU A 677 -21.91 14.81 21.14
CA GLU A 677 -21.96 15.24 19.74
C GLU A 677 -22.84 14.33 18.85
N THR A 678 -23.13 13.12 19.32
CA THR A 678 -23.86 12.08 18.56
C THR A 678 -25.25 11.80 19.13
N GLN A 679 -25.70 12.58 20.11
CA GLN A 679 -26.96 12.33 20.83
C GLN A 679 -28.19 12.29 19.90
N ASP A 680 -28.16 13.04 18.80
CA ASP A 680 -29.25 13.14 17.83
C ASP A 680 -29.08 12.20 16.63
N SER A 681 -28.06 11.33 16.66
CA SER A 681 -27.84 10.35 15.59
C SER A 681 -28.89 9.23 15.60
N GLU A 682 -29.22 8.72 14.41
CA GLU A 682 -30.08 7.54 14.24
C GLU A 682 -29.59 6.33 15.05
N LEU A 683 -28.26 6.17 15.15
CA LEU A 683 -27.65 5.10 15.94
C LEU A 683 -27.90 5.27 17.44
N ALA A 684 -27.74 6.48 17.99
CA ALA A 684 -28.01 6.74 19.40
C ALA A 684 -29.48 6.47 19.75
N TRP A 685 -30.41 6.85 18.85
CA TRP A 685 -31.81 6.53 18.99
C TRP A 685 -32.09 5.03 18.91
N TRP A 686 -31.50 4.33 17.94
CA TRP A 686 -31.62 2.88 17.80
C TRP A 686 -31.14 2.12 19.04
N ILE A 687 -29.98 2.50 19.60
CA ILE A 687 -29.43 1.92 20.83
C ILE A 687 -30.44 2.07 21.98
N TYR A 688 -30.99 3.27 22.17
CA TYR A 688 -31.97 3.51 23.21
C TYR A 688 -33.28 2.77 22.95
N ARG A 689 -33.75 2.65 21.71
CA ARG A 689 -34.93 1.83 21.35
C ARG A 689 -34.71 0.35 21.70
N CYS A 690 -33.53 -0.20 21.42
CA CYS A 690 -33.15 -1.56 21.85
C CYS A 690 -33.19 -1.67 23.38
N LEU A 691 -32.57 -0.72 24.08
CA LEU A 691 -32.56 -0.67 25.55
C LEU A 691 -33.97 -0.60 26.15
N GLY A 692 -34.83 0.28 25.63
CA GLY A 692 -36.22 0.39 26.03
C GLY A 692 -36.98 -0.92 25.84
N THR A 693 -36.82 -1.57 24.69
CA THR A 693 -37.44 -2.87 24.40
C THR A 693 -36.95 -3.95 25.37
N ILE A 694 -35.66 -3.98 25.70
CA ILE A 694 -35.09 -4.89 26.70
C ILE A 694 -35.71 -4.63 28.08
N PHE A 695 -35.87 -3.37 28.50
CA PHE A 695 -36.54 -3.08 29.77
C PHE A 695 -38.00 -3.51 29.78
N LEU A 696 -38.74 -3.23 28.70
CA LEU A 696 -40.14 -3.60 28.55
C LEU A 696 -40.36 -5.12 28.60
N CYS A 697 -39.54 -5.87 27.85
CA CYS A 697 -39.75 -7.30 27.64
C CYS A 697 -39.00 -8.17 28.66
N CYS A 698 -37.84 -7.73 29.14
CA CYS A 698 -36.96 -8.48 30.03
C CYS A 698 -36.90 -7.94 31.45
N GLY A 699 -37.62 -6.86 31.78
CA GLY A 699 -37.55 -6.19 33.09
C GLY A 699 -37.70 -7.16 34.26
N ALA A 700 -38.74 -7.99 34.22
CA ALA A 700 -38.98 -8.98 35.26
C ALA A 700 -37.94 -10.12 35.31
N MET A 701 -37.19 -10.41 34.24
CA MET A 701 -36.11 -11.42 34.22
C MET A 701 -34.80 -10.86 34.80
N MET A 702 -34.59 -9.56 34.62
CA MET A 702 -33.43 -8.81 35.13
C MET A 702 -33.59 -8.41 36.60
N HIS A 703 -34.81 -8.48 37.14
CA HIS A 703 -35.08 -8.14 38.52
C HIS A 703 -34.82 -9.33 39.47
N THR A 704 -34.10 -9.05 40.55
CA THR A 704 -33.92 -9.96 41.68
C THR A 704 -34.18 -9.17 42.96
N LYS A 705 -34.80 -9.77 43.98
CA LYS A 705 -35.09 -9.12 45.28
C LYS A 705 -33.85 -8.77 46.12
N THR A 706 -32.65 -8.96 45.56
CA THR A 706 -31.37 -8.67 46.19
C THR A 706 -30.88 -7.28 45.78
N HIS A 707 -29.99 -6.66 46.58
CA HIS A 707 -29.34 -5.40 46.23
C HIS A 707 -28.52 -5.45 44.91
N ALA A 708 -28.31 -6.62 44.33
CA ALA A 708 -27.61 -6.85 43.07
C ALA A 708 -28.56 -6.95 41.84
N SER A 709 -29.77 -6.38 41.92
CA SER A 709 -30.73 -6.39 40.80
C SER A 709 -30.14 -5.72 39.54
N MET A 710 -29.98 -6.48 38.46
CA MET A 710 -29.48 -5.99 37.17
C MET A 710 -30.37 -4.87 36.60
N LEU A 711 -31.70 -5.02 36.71
CA LEU A 711 -32.67 -4.01 36.30
C LEU A 711 -32.42 -2.65 36.99
N LEU A 712 -32.28 -2.66 38.33
CA LEU A 712 -32.04 -1.45 39.12
C LEU A 712 -30.72 -0.78 38.73
N ASN A 713 -29.65 -1.56 38.57
CA ASN A 713 -28.33 -1.05 38.19
C ASN A 713 -28.35 -0.39 36.80
N TYR A 714 -29.01 -1.00 35.82
CA TYR A 714 -29.10 -0.46 34.46
C TYR A 714 -30.03 0.75 34.34
N ILE A 715 -31.16 0.77 35.05
CA ILE A 715 -32.01 1.97 35.08
C ILE A 715 -31.26 3.14 35.73
N ASN A 716 -30.55 2.91 36.84
CA ASN A 716 -29.72 3.94 37.47
C ASN A 716 -28.60 4.44 36.56
N LYS A 717 -28.05 3.57 35.72
CA LYS A 717 -26.92 3.91 34.84
C LYS A 717 -27.32 4.61 33.55
N PHE A 718 -28.42 4.20 32.91
CA PHE A 718 -28.81 4.73 31.59
C PHE A 718 -29.96 5.74 31.62
N VAL A 719 -30.78 5.72 32.68
CA VAL A 719 -32.04 6.48 32.76
C VAL A 719 -32.01 7.49 33.91
N LEU A 720 -31.71 7.07 35.14
CA LEU A 720 -31.58 7.97 36.30
C LEU A 720 -30.17 8.55 36.43
N ILE A 721 -29.79 9.36 35.46
CA ILE A 721 -28.48 9.99 35.39
C ILE A 721 -28.43 11.15 36.39
N LYS A 722 -27.62 10.98 37.44
CA LYS A 722 -27.42 11.99 38.50
C LYS A 722 -26.37 13.05 38.14
N ASN A 723 -25.47 12.76 37.20
CA ASN A 723 -24.44 13.70 36.74
C ASN A 723 -25.01 14.70 35.73
N ASN A 724 -24.59 15.96 35.80
CA ASN A 724 -25.00 16.99 34.85
C ASN A 724 -24.26 16.90 33.51
N GLU A 725 -23.05 16.34 33.48
CA GLU A 725 -22.27 16.15 32.25
C GLU A 725 -22.92 15.13 31.29
N ASP A 726 -23.74 14.21 31.81
CA ASP A 726 -24.44 13.18 31.05
C ASP A 726 -25.90 13.54 30.71
N ALA A 727 -26.23 14.84 30.69
CA ALA A 727 -27.58 15.32 30.41
C ALA A 727 -28.13 14.88 29.03
N TYR A 728 -27.25 14.65 28.05
CA TYR A 728 -27.62 14.13 26.72
C TYR A 728 -28.27 12.74 26.78
N LEU A 729 -27.85 11.88 27.71
CA LEU A 729 -28.47 10.57 27.92
C LEU A 729 -29.88 10.67 28.51
N ARG A 730 -30.18 11.75 29.27
CA ARG A 730 -31.56 12.04 29.74
C ARG A 730 -32.47 12.42 28.59
N HIS A 731 -31.96 13.14 27.59
CA HIS A 731 -32.71 13.46 26.38
C HIS A 731 -33.14 12.19 25.62
N LEU A 732 -32.22 11.24 25.43
CA LEU A 732 -32.52 9.95 24.79
C LEU A 732 -33.49 9.09 25.62
N SER A 733 -33.27 9.04 26.94
CA SER A 733 -34.11 8.29 27.88
C SER A 733 -35.57 8.73 27.89
N LYS A 734 -35.84 10.02 27.67
CA LYS A 734 -37.21 10.57 27.58
C LYS A 734 -38.06 9.80 26.56
N LYS A 735 -37.46 9.40 25.43
CA LYS A 735 -38.15 8.71 24.33
C LYS A 735 -38.54 7.27 24.67
N ILE A 736 -37.83 6.63 25.60
CA ILE A 736 -38.09 5.24 26.03
C ILE A 736 -38.77 5.14 27.39
N PHE A 737 -39.21 6.27 27.95
CA PHE A 737 -39.74 6.35 29.30
C PHE A 737 -40.91 5.38 29.56
N SER A 738 -41.88 5.29 28.64
CA SER A 738 -42.99 4.34 28.74
C SER A 738 -42.52 2.90 28.85
N MET A 739 -41.53 2.52 28.03
CA MET A 739 -41.00 1.16 27.99
C MET A 739 -40.33 0.78 29.32
N VAL A 740 -39.66 1.73 29.98
CA VAL A 740 -39.06 1.53 31.31
C VAL A 740 -40.14 1.32 32.37
N ILE A 741 -41.16 2.18 32.41
CA ILE A 741 -42.24 2.11 33.40
C ILE A 741 -43.07 0.82 33.26
N LEU A 742 -43.42 0.44 32.03
CA LEU A 742 -44.11 -0.82 31.74
C LEU A 742 -43.22 -2.04 32.01
N GLY A 743 -41.90 -1.92 31.83
CA GLY A 743 -40.93 -2.93 32.25
C GLY A 743 -40.93 -3.15 33.77
N LEU A 744 -41.02 -2.07 34.56
CA LEU A 744 -41.12 -2.12 36.03
C LEU A 744 -42.45 -2.71 36.50
N GLU A 745 -43.55 -2.47 35.77
CA GLU A 745 -44.82 -3.15 36.00
C GLU A 745 -44.64 -4.67 35.91
N SER A 746 -44.03 -5.15 34.83
CA SER A 746 -43.78 -6.58 34.63
C SER A 746 -42.96 -7.18 35.79
N ALA A 747 -42.04 -6.40 36.37
CA ALA A 747 -41.18 -6.80 37.48
C ALA A 747 -41.88 -6.74 38.86
N ASN A 748 -43.20 -6.52 38.88
CA ASN A 748 -44.03 -6.42 40.09
C ASN A 748 -43.59 -5.28 41.03
N ALA A 749 -43.23 -4.12 40.47
CA ALA A 749 -42.74 -2.97 41.23
C ALA A 749 -43.70 -2.45 42.31
N LYS A 750 -45.01 -2.71 42.19
CA LYS A 750 -46.01 -2.36 43.22
C LYS A 750 -45.72 -3.02 44.58
N ASN A 751 -45.15 -4.23 44.56
CA ASN A 751 -44.90 -5.03 45.76
C ASN A 751 -43.43 -5.04 46.20
N ASP A 752 -42.54 -4.31 45.50
CA ASP A 752 -41.12 -4.21 45.82
C ASP A 752 -40.77 -2.76 46.19
N VAL A 753 -40.37 -2.53 47.45
CA VAL A 753 -40.06 -1.19 47.99
C VAL A 753 -38.93 -0.50 47.22
N THR A 754 -37.97 -1.25 46.68
CA THR A 754 -36.83 -0.67 45.94
C THR A 754 -37.26 -0.19 44.57
N LEU A 755 -38.03 -1.00 43.82
CA LEU A 755 -38.59 -0.58 42.54
C LEU A 755 -39.65 0.51 42.70
N PHE A 756 -40.39 0.48 43.81
CA PHE A 756 -41.35 1.52 44.21
C PHE A 756 -40.69 2.89 44.40
N ASN A 757 -39.54 2.94 45.07
CA ASN A 757 -38.76 4.18 45.22
C ASN A 757 -38.17 4.61 43.87
N LEU A 758 -37.69 3.67 43.06
CA LEU A 758 -37.15 3.94 41.72
C LEU A 758 -38.16 4.63 40.80
N ILE A 759 -39.43 4.19 40.81
CA ILE A 759 -40.51 4.84 40.05
C ILE A 759 -40.72 6.28 40.52
N SER A 760 -40.62 6.53 41.83
CA SER A 760 -40.77 7.87 42.40
C SER A 760 -39.65 8.80 41.90
N ASP A 761 -38.41 8.31 41.90
CA ASP A 761 -37.23 9.03 41.40
C ASP A 761 -37.32 9.30 39.88
N LEU A 762 -37.80 8.32 39.10
CA LEU A 762 -38.02 8.45 37.65
C LEU A 762 -39.06 9.53 37.34
N LEU A 763 -40.21 9.51 38.03
CA LEU A 763 -41.24 10.52 37.85
C LEU A 763 -40.74 11.91 38.27
N GLN A 764 -40.00 12.02 39.39
CA GLN A 764 -39.43 13.29 39.82
C GLN A 764 -38.46 13.88 38.79
N THR A 765 -37.65 13.03 38.15
CA THR A 765 -36.60 13.45 37.20
C THR A 765 -37.16 13.80 35.82
N TYR A 766 -38.10 12.99 35.30
CA TYR A 766 -38.55 13.10 33.92
C TYR A 766 -39.84 13.88 33.71
N LEU A 767 -40.66 14.09 34.74
CA LEU A 767 -41.88 14.89 34.63
C LEU A 767 -41.64 16.30 34.02
N PRO A 768 -40.65 17.11 34.45
CA PRO A 768 -40.35 18.40 33.81
C PRO A 768 -39.81 18.29 32.39
N LEU A 769 -39.32 17.11 31.98
CA LEU A 769 -38.84 16.87 30.61
C LEU A 769 -39.98 16.40 29.69
N LEU A 770 -40.96 15.68 30.24
CA LEU A 770 -42.06 15.04 29.50
C LEU A 770 -43.29 15.94 29.38
N VAL A 771 -43.45 16.91 30.27
CA VAL A 771 -44.52 17.92 30.23
C VAL A 771 -43.87 19.27 29.98
N THR A 772 -43.98 19.78 28.75
CA THR A 772 -43.33 21.02 28.33
C THR A 772 -44.35 22.12 28.13
N GLU A 773 -44.03 23.33 28.59
CA GLU A 773 -44.85 24.52 28.35
C GLU A 773 -44.69 24.98 26.89
N SER A 774 -45.81 25.27 26.23
CA SER A 774 -45.89 25.82 24.88
C SER A 774 -46.81 27.04 24.90
N GLY A 775 -46.68 27.96 23.94
CA GLY A 775 -47.34 29.28 23.98
C GLY A 775 -48.87 29.28 24.24
N ASP A 776 -49.55 28.16 23.96
CA ASP A 776 -51.00 27.98 24.18
C ASP A 776 -51.36 26.94 25.27
N GLY A 777 -50.40 26.47 26.09
CA GLY A 777 -50.63 25.51 27.18
C GLY A 777 -49.54 24.45 27.36
N PHE A 778 -49.81 23.41 28.15
CA PHE A 778 -48.86 22.32 28.38
C PHE A 778 -49.00 21.20 27.35
N ARG A 779 -47.87 20.74 26.79
CA ARG A 779 -47.79 19.56 25.93
C ARG A 779 -47.23 18.38 26.71
N VAL A 780 -47.98 17.29 26.75
CA VAL A 780 -47.56 16.03 27.35
C VAL A 780 -46.97 15.11 26.28
N ALA A 781 -45.79 14.54 26.56
CA ALA A 781 -45.15 13.59 25.67
C ALA A 781 -45.91 12.26 25.63
N GLU A 782 -46.03 11.68 24.44
CA GLU A 782 -46.71 10.39 24.23
C GLU A 782 -46.10 9.25 25.06
N SER A 783 -44.79 9.29 25.32
CA SER A 783 -44.09 8.33 26.19
C SER A 783 -44.56 8.37 27.65
N LEU A 784 -45.15 9.47 28.11
CA LEU A 784 -45.77 9.56 29.44
C LEU A 784 -47.22 9.10 29.40
N THR A 785 -47.97 9.46 28.35
CA THR A 785 -49.36 9.03 28.13
C THR A 785 -49.47 7.50 28.03
N ARG A 786 -48.52 6.85 27.35
CA ARG A 786 -48.46 5.39 27.20
C ARG A 786 -48.34 4.64 28.52
N CYS A 787 -47.76 5.25 29.56
CA CYS A 787 -47.69 4.66 30.90
C CYS A 787 -49.07 4.38 31.51
N PHE A 788 -50.12 5.05 31.03
CA PHE A 788 -51.50 4.92 31.53
C PHE A 788 -52.41 4.19 30.53
N THR A 789 -52.17 4.32 29.22
CA THR A 789 -52.95 3.60 28.21
C THR A 789 -52.60 2.12 28.18
N ASP A 790 -51.31 1.78 28.28
CA ASP A 790 -50.79 0.45 27.98
C ASP A 790 -50.58 -0.41 29.23
N SER A 791 -50.52 0.20 30.43
CA SER A 791 -50.39 -0.52 31.70
C SER A 791 -51.70 -1.18 32.15
N ALA A 792 -51.59 -2.16 33.05
CA ALA A 792 -52.76 -2.70 33.75
C ALA A 792 -53.37 -1.62 34.64
N SER A 793 -54.70 -1.64 34.75
CA SER A 793 -55.45 -0.60 35.45
C SER A 793 -54.94 -0.38 36.89
N ASP A 794 -54.58 -1.46 37.59
CA ASP A 794 -54.09 -1.44 38.97
C ASP A 794 -52.70 -0.82 39.13
N PHE A 795 -51.88 -0.87 38.06
CA PHE A 795 -50.58 -0.23 38.02
C PHE A 795 -50.70 1.25 37.60
N SER A 796 -51.64 1.57 36.71
CA SER A 796 -51.97 2.97 36.40
C SER A 796 -52.42 3.72 37.66
N VAL A 797 -53.26 3.08 38.51
CA VAL A 797 -53.66 3.60 39.84
C VAL A 797 -52.43 3.95 40.67
N PHE A 798 -51.51 2.99 40.76
CA PHE A 798 -50.30 3.11 41.55
C PHE A 798 -49.41 4.28 41.07
N ILE A 799 -49.28 4.50 39.76
CA ILE A 799 -48.54 5.66 39.22
C ILE A 799 -49.24 6.97 39.60
N VAL A 800 -50.58 7.03 39.53
CA VAL A 800 -51.35 8.23 39.94
C VAL A 800 -51.17 8.54 41.42
N GLU A 801 -51.22 7.52 42.29
CA GLU A 801 -50.97 7.68 43.74
C GLU A 801 -49.58 8.30 44.02
N LYS A 802 -48.58 7.95 43.19
CA LYS A 802 -47.23 8.53 43.28
C LYS A 802 -47.14 9.94 42.77
N LEU A 803 -47.76 10.24 41.64
CA LEU A 803 -47.82 11.60 41.11
C LEU A 803 -48.53 12.55 42.09
N ALA A 804 -49.52 12.04 42.83
CA ALA A 804 -50.20 12.79 43.87
C ALA A 804 -49.28 13.23 45.03
N MET A 805 -48.15 12.54 45.26
CA MET A 805 -47.16 13.00 46.24
C MET A 805 -46.52 14.34 45.83
N PHE A 806 -46.42 14.66 44.55
CA PHE A 806 -45.95 15.96 44.06
C PHE A 806 -47.03 17.06 44.12
N LEU A 807 -48.25 16.73 44.55
CA LEU A 807 -49.29 17.71 44.87
C LEU A 807 -49.31 18.05 46.37
N LYS A 808 -48.47 17.40 47.18
CA LYS A 808 -48.28 17.74 48.60
C LYS A 808 -47.57 19.08 48.73
N ILE A 809 -48.09 19.90 49.64
CA ILE A 809 -47.54 21.21 50.01
C ILE A 809 -46.60 21.03 51.21
N SER A 810 -45.42 21.67 51.17
CA SER A 810 -44.47 21.66 52.29
C SER A 810 -45.04 22.43 53.49
N GLN A 811 -44.40 22.35 54.65
CA GLN A 811 -44.80 23.10 55.86
C GLN A 811 -44.90 24.63 55.62
N ASP A 812 -44.33 25.14 54.52
CA ASP A 812 -44.33 26.55 54.12
C ASP A 812 -45.51 26.96 53.22
N ASN A 813 -46.55 26.13 53.11
CA ASN A 813 -47.76 26.42 52.32
C ASN A 813 -47.52 26.60 50.79
N SER A 814 -46.38 26.15 50.26
CA SER A 814 -46.06 26.18 48.84
C SER A 814 -46.23 24.81 48.17
N MET A 815 -46.81 24.79 46.96
CA MET A 815 -46.90 23.56 46.15
C MET A 815 -45.50 23.06 45.78
N HIS A 816 -45.30 21.75 45.78
CA HIS A 816 -44.06 21.17 45.27
C HIS A 816 -43.78 21.70 43.86
N LYS A 817 -42.50 21.94 43.56
CA LYS A 817 -42.01 22.58 42.32
C LYS A 817 -42.45 21.94 40.99
N HIS A 818 -43.02 20.73 41.02
CA HIS A 818 -43.55 20.03 39.83
C HIS A 818 -45.06 19.82 39.88
N GLY A 819 -45.76 20.38 40.87
CA GLY A 819 -47.19 20.19 41.07
C GLY A 819 -48.02 20.62 39.87
N TYR A 820 -47.71 21.78 39.27
CA TYR A 820 -48.39 22.27 38.07
C TYR A 820 -48.22 21.35 36.85
N LEU A 821 -47.09 20.64 36.73
CA LEU A 821 -46.84 19.67 35.66
C LEU A 821 -47.69 18.40 35.81
N VAL A 822 -47.89 17.94 37.05
CA VAL A 822 -48.83 16.84 37.33
C VAL A 822 -50.25 17.22 36.94
N MET A 823 -50.62 18.48 37.14
CA MET A 823 -51.96 18.99 36.85
C MET A 823 -52.21 19.06 35.34
N ALA A 824 -51.23 19.56 34.60
CA ALA A 824 -51.21 19.50 33.14
C ALA A 824 -51.31 18.06 32.59
N LEU A 825 -50.58 17.12 33.21
CA LEU A 825 -50.67 15.70 32.87
C LEU A 825 -52.07 15.13 33.13
N ILE A 826 -52.67 15.43 34.28
CA ILE A 826 -54.02 14.97 34.62
C ILE A 826 -55.04 15.47 33.60
N ASN A 827 -54.99 16.77 33.24
CA ASN A 827 -55.89 17.33 32.23
C ASN A 827 -55.72 16.61 30.87
N HIS A 828 -54.49 16.40 30.42
CA HIS A 828 -54.22 15.67 29.18
C HIS A 828 -54.72 14.21 29.20
N LEU A 829 -54.55 13.49 30.31
CA LEU A 829 -55.00 12.09 30.43
C LEU A 829 -56.53 11.96 30.38
N LEU A 830 -57.26 13.02 30.73
CA LEU A 830 -58.72 13.07 30.62
C LEU A 830 -59.19 13.23 29.16
N ASP A 831 -58.40 13.91 28.33
CA ASP A 831 -58.69 14.16 26.91
C ASP A 831 -58.36 12.96 26.00
N VAL A 832 -57.34 12.16 26.34
CA VAL A 832 -56.89 11.02 25.51
C VAL A 832 -57.92 9.88 25.50
N SER A 833 -58.02 9.15 24.37
CA SER A 833 -58.93 8.01 24.14
C SER A 833 -58.55 6.74 24.92
N VAL A 834 -58.50 6.83 26.25
CA VAL A 834 -58.39 5.67 27.15
C VAL A 834 -59.71 4.89 27.15
N ALA A 835 -59.68 3.55 27.18
CA ALA A 835 -60.88 2.71 27.25
C ALA A 835 -61.80 3.13 28.42
N GLN A 836 -63.13 3.15 28.20
CA GLN A 836 -64.11 3.73 29.15
C GLN A 836 -63.98 3.20 30.60
N ASN A 837 -63.75 1.90 30.77
CA ASN A 837 -63.55 1.26 32.08
C ASN A 837 -62.26 1.76 32.79
N LYS A 838 -61.18 2.02 32.04
CA LYS A 838 -59.96 2.63 32.58
C LYS A 838 -60.18 4.11 32.90
N LYS A 839 -60.97 4.85 32.11
CA LYS A 839 -61.35 6.26 32.40
C LYS A 839 -62.11 6.40 33.71
N GLU A 840 -63.10 5.54 33.95
CA GLU A 840 -63.87 5.55 35.20
C GLU A 840 -63.02 5.20 36.42
N LYS A 841 -62.15 4.19 36.32
CA LYS A 841 -61.20 3.86 37.40
C LYS A 841 -60.23 5.01 37.65
N LEU A 842 -59.59 5.56 36.61
CA LEU A 842 -58.68 6.70 36.72
C LEU A 842 -59.37 7.92 37.35
N ALA A 843 -60.59 8.24 36.92
CA ALA A 843 -61.39 9.32 37.48
C ALA A 843 -61.73 9.09 38.95
N ASN A 844 -62.19 7.90 39.33
CA ASN A 844 -62.49 7.56 40.73
C ASN A 844 -61.25 7.65 41.63
N ILE A 845 -60.06 7.30 41.12
CA ILE A 845 -58.79 7.41 41.86
C ILE A 845 -58.36 8.87 41.98
N ILE A 846 -58.47 9.66 40.91
CA ILE A 846 -58.23 11.10 40.95
C ILE A 846 -59.15 11.72 42.01
N VAL A 847 -60.44 11.39 42.00
CA VAL A 847 -61.43 11.80 43.00
C VAL A 847 -61.01 11.39 44.42
N LEU A 848 -60.70 10.11 44.65
CA LEU A 848 -60.28 9.59 45.96
C LEU A 848 -59.01 10.28 46.48
N THR A 849 -58.05 10.47 45.58
CA THR A 849 -56.80 11.18 45.83
C THR A 849 -57.12 12.60 46.27
N LEU A 850 -57.88 13.36 45.48
CA LEU A 850 -58.27 14.74 45.81
C LEU A 850 -59.07 14.85 47.11
N ILE A 851 -60.01 13.92 47.35
CA ILE A 851 -60.77 13.83 48.61
C ILE A 851 -59.85 13.58 49.81
N ASN A 852 -58.85 12.71 49.69
CA ASN A 852 -57.90 12.44 50.76
C ASN A 852 -56.94 13.64 51.03
N TYR A 853 -56.73 14.53 50.04
CA TYR A 853 -55.86 15.71 50.17
C TYR A 853 -56.59 17.00 50.57
N LEU A 854 -57.92 17.07 50.36
CA LEU A 854 -58.80 18.20 50.67
C LEU A 854 -58.71 18.76 52.11
N PRO A 855 -58.58 17.94 53.17
CA PRO A 855 -58.57 18.44 54.55
C PRO A 855 -57.38 19.34 54.90
N SER A 856 -56.29 19.26 54.14
CA SER A 856 -55.06 20.00 54.41
C SER A 856 -54.82 21.18 53.46
N ASN A 857 -55.49 21.25 52.29
CA ASN A 857 -55.14 22.22 51.22
C ASN A 857 -56.33 22.55 50.28
N SER A 858 -57.30 23.36 50.74
CA SER A 858 -58.53 23.66 49.97
C SER A 858 -58.33 24.55 48.74
N GLN A 859 -57.43 25.53 48.78
CA GLN A 859 -57.23 26.52 47.71
C GLN A 859 -56.49 25.97 46.47
N PRO A 860 -55.39 25.20 46.58
CA PRO A 860 -54.77 24.53 45.43
C PRO A 860 -55.68 23.48 44.79
N THR A 861 -56.48 22.79 45.61
CA THR A 861 -57.50 21.84 45.12
C THR A 861 -58.57 22.56 44.31
N TRP A 862 -58.92 23.80 44.67
CA TRP A 862 -59.82 24.64 43.87
C TRP A 862 -59.24 24.98 42.50
N GLU A 863 -57.99 25.43 42.47
CA GLU A 863 -57.29 25.78 41.23
C GLU A 863 -57.15 24.56 40.30
N LEU A 864 -56.95 23.37 40.87
CA LEU A 864 -57.00 22.11 40.10
C LEU A 864 -58.36 21.87 39.46
N LEU A 865 -59.43 21.92 40.25
CA LEU A 865 -60.78 21.66 39.78
C LEU A 865 -61.22 22.68 38.73
N GLN A 866 -60.74 23.92 38.82
CA GLN A 866 -60.97 24.97 37.83
C GLN A 866 -60.21 24.73 36.50
N SER A 867 -59.05 24.07 36.55
CA SER A 867 -58.22 23.81 35.36
C SER A 867 -58.69 22.62 34.50
N ILE A 868 -59.53 21.72 35.05
CA ILE A 868 -60.07 20.56 34.33
C ILE A 868 -61.18 21.05 33.38
N ASN A 869 -60.81 21.47 32.18
CA ASN A 869 -61.75 21.97 31.17
C ASN A 869 -62.03 20.92 30.08
N THR A 870 -63.31 20.76 29.74
CA THR A 870 -63.93 19.94 28.67
C THR A 870 -64.62 18.58 29.04
N ARG A 871 -65.96 18.71 29.13
CA ARG A 871 -67.12 17.87 28.73
C ARG A 871 -67.11 16.32 28.90
N GLU A 872 -67.70 15.91 30.04
CA GLU A 872 -68.40 14.65 30.46
C GLU A 872 -67.83 14.10 31.77
N LEU A 873 -66.54 13.71 31.80
CA LEU A 873 -65.90 13.14 32.99
C LEU A 873 -65.55 14.18 34.08
N SER A 874 -65.34 15.44 33.69
CA SER A 874 -65.19 16.56 34.63
C SER A 874 -66.41 16.72 35.54
N LYS A 875 -67.63 16.49 35.02
CA LYS A 875 -68.85 16.48 35.83
C LYS A 875 -68.83 15.34 36.85
N ILE A 876 -68.37 14.14 36.47
CA ILE A 876 -68.27 12.99 37.38
C ILE A 876 -67.26 13.28 38.49
N ILE A 877 -66.06 13.74 38.14
CA ILE A 877 -64.99 14.05 39.11
C ILE A 877 -65.42 15.16 40.06
N ILE A 878 -65.92 16.29 39.54
CA ILE A 878 -66.33 17.44 40.35
C ILE A 878 -67.52 17.07 41.26
N THR A 879 -68.49 16.31 40.75
CA THR A 879 -69.66 15.87 41.53
C THR A 879 -69.26 14.89 42.65
N GLN A 880 -68.39 13.92 42.36
CA GLN A 880 -67.94 12.97 43.38
C GLN A 880 -67.01 13.64 44.42
N VAL A 881 -66.14 14.55 44.00
CA VAL A 881 -65.32 15.37 44.93
C VAL A 881 -66.23 16.24 45.81
N GLN A 882 -67.27 16.87 45.24
CA GLN A 882 -68.25 17.63 46.00
C GLN A 882 -68.99 16.77 47.04
N GLN A 883 -69.41 15.55 46.67
CA GLN A 883 -70.01 14.59 47.60
C GLN A 883 -69.02 14.15 48.70
N GLY A 884 -67.74 13.98 48.36
CA GLY A 884 -66.66 13.73 49.31
C GLY A 884 -66.42 14.87 50.29
N ILE A 885 -66.40 16.11 49.82
CA ILE A 885 -66.31 17.33 50.64
C ILE A 885 -67.50 17.40 51.60
N ILE A 886 -68.72 17.15 51.12
CA ILE A 886 -69.94 17.15 51.97
C ILE A 886 -69.85 16.06 53.05
N LYS A 887 -69.32 14.87 52.73
CA LYS A 887 -69.07 13.81 53.73
C LYS A 887 -68.00 14.20 54.76
N LEU A 888 -66.89 14.80 54.32
CA LEU A 888 -65.81 15.28 55.20
C LEU A 888 -66.26 16.44 56.11
N GLN A 889 -67.06 17.36 55.59
CA GLN A 889 -67.66 18.45 56.37
C GLN A 889 -68.53 17.95 57.53
N ARG A 890 -69.20 16.79 57.35
CA ARG A 890 -70.02 16.16 58.40
C ARG A 890 -69.19 15.50 59.51
N GLY A 891 -67.90 15.24 59.29
CA GLY A 891 -67.02 14.51 60.22
C GLY A 891 -65.94 15.34 60.94
N TYR A 892 -65.73 16.61 60.59
CA TYR A 892 -64.68 17.46 61.19
C TYR A 892 -65.24 18.42 62.26
N HIS A 893 -64.69 18.36 63.48
CA HIS A 893 -65.05 19.25 64.60
C HIS A 893 -64.15 20.51 64.72
N HIS A 894 -63.09 20.64 63.92
CA HIS A 894 -62.17 21.78 63.98
C HIS A 894 -62.65 22.97 63.10
N PRO A 895 -62.85 24.18 63.65
CA PRO A 895 -63.60 25.26 63.00
C PRO A 895 -62.93 25.89 61.76
N GLN A 896 -61.60 25.94 61.71
CA GLN A 896 -60.88 26.53 60.57
C GLN A 896 -60.96 25.66 59.29
N ASN A 897 -60.76 24.34 59.41
CA ASN A 897 -60.85 23.43 58.25
C ASN A 897 -62.29 23.32 57.74
N ALA A 898 -63.28 23.37 58.65
CA ALA A 898 -64.70 23.36 58.29
C ALA A 898 -65.17 24.63 57.56
N LYS A 899 -64.49 25.78 57.72
CA LYS A 899 -64.77 27.02 56.99
C LYS A 899 -64.19 26.95 55.57
N SER A 900 -62.93 26.56 55.44
CA SER A 900 -62.25 26.42 54.15
C SER A 900 -62.91 25.39 53.23
N LEU A 901 -63.38 24.27 53.79
CA LEU A 901 -64.16 23.27 53.05
C LEU A 901 -65.55 23.78 52.64
N ARG A 902 -66.18 24.67 53.43
CA ARG A 902 -67.48 25.29 53.09
C ARG A 902 -67.35 26.30 51.96
N ASP A 903 -66.33 27.16 52.01
CA ASP A 903 -66.02 28.11 50.94
C ASP A 903 -65.69 27.38 49.64
N LEU A 904 -64.91 26.31 49.71
CA LEU A 904 -64.62 25.46 48.55
C LEU A 904 -65.88 24.79 47.98
N SER A 905 -66.74 24.25 48.84
CA SER A 905 -68.01 23.64 48.42
C SER A 905 -68.94 24.66 47.75
N SER A 906 -68.96 25.91 48.21
CA SER A 906 -69.73 27.00 47.61
C SER A 906 -69.21 27.35 46.21
N LYS A 907 -67.88 27.53 46.09
CA LYS A 907 -67.19 27.77 44.81
C LYS A 907 -67.43 26.64 43.80
N LEU A 908 -67.32 25.37 44.22
CA LEU A 908 -67.64 24.21 43.38
C LEU A 908 -69.08 24.25 42.89
N THR A 909 -70.03 24.57 43.77
CA THR A 909 -71.46 24.58 43.43
C THR A 909 -71.75 25.63 42.34
N GLU A 910 -71.09 26.78 42.40
CA GLU A 910 -71.20 27.82 41.36
C GLU A 910 -70.54 27.41 40.04
N HIS A 911 -69.38 26.75 40.10
CA HIS A 911 -68.68 26.28 38.91
C HIS A 911 -69.37 25.10 38.21
N VAL A 912 -69.93 24.15 38.97
CA VAL A 912 -70.80 23.08 38.43
C VAL A 912 -72.03 23.66 37.74
N LYS A 913 -72.63 24.73 38.30
CA LYS A 913 -73.74 25.44 37.64
C LYS A 913 -73.29 26.04 36.30
N LYS A 914 -72.11 26.69 36.25
CA LYS A 914 -71.53 27.25 35.01
C LYS A 914 -71.13 26.18 33.99
N LEU A 915 -70.75 24.97 34.41
CA LEU A 915 -70.41 23.85 33.52
C LEU A 915 -71.63 23.07 33.00
N ASN A 916 -72.78 23.18 33.67
CA ASN A 916 -74.03 22.56 33.26
C ASN A 916 -74.89 23.45 32.35
N GLN A 917 -74.64 24.75 32.35
CA GLN A 917 -75.07 25.72 31.34
C GLN A 917 -74.18 25.59 30.11
#